data_AF-A0A195B681-F1
#
_entry.id   AF-A0A195B681-F1
#
_cell.length_a   1.000
_cell.length_b   1.000
_cell.length_c   1.000
_cell.angle_alpha   90.00
_cell.angle_beta   90.00
_cell.angle_gamma   90.00
#
_symmetry.space_group_name_H-M   'P 1'
#
loop_
_entity.id
_entity.type
_entity.pdbx_description
1 polymer ?
#
loop_
_entity_poly.entity_id
_entity_poly.type
_entity_poly.pdbx_seq_one_letter_code
_entity_poly.pdbx_strand_id
1 'polypeptide(L)'
;MTLFGQYSYEYQLISDQNVSNGKTKKNAVIENLKLSVTFRDNILYIFSYLLYGRENNLTEEQHTSLETLYQFLKKKMVYMYNLLPILPKLDITDKNQQTRIVLLSLIKNLPFYIQCTAKYLANEIEWNRIDLNTLLKSTKSETFDYLADIDLNTLSTNRIRNEEMIGYDENSNITQKALGPVFVKLIYNLQTKKLSLSQELFGLILINLPNLSEDPVLEENVRYLYDLTRNNIIDSNDWDSIRKNSIDNDAYTLVFSILTKILNSNVQMVVKDSTSYVYHHLKIITIPTYLDSNLKYMHHLLEKDIDIGLLLSAVIPQEFDEDTIRMKDRLLTYFIRNYRNEDITKILKGFNKFAYNDPLDLLLAFLTRLINRVLSSPNTNSVQQLASALLSAIFMKKYSRIFTPFVSPEIDVLILLESVQISDVDQVLQSTVDSIKLELISKPKLSVLLSTLIPTEKEKCETPKQCLVNTFQQVSKLQNNISLTLTTKIQNIAYILKTTSQPQQLKESRTIQYSIKPVDVNLYLNRDRKNPIAVTIKTDNMYTNNVPSGSINGVSYVWNLDKYVDKTGPAVQNELQVETVGWETGIATEIDFTEPKMVSPMIDQMHITEIKIPKLKVTLSKVNQPKFTQKHITEHEPRERISNRPLTLKPSLTLISDVPSLGTYYPTQKPRKMQPRYSTFIPTDRVVDDSNIIEEYINIPSSKIIYDSIEKKVHSENVVSSAIVLPPSIETDQPLRVYLFNSNVPIATTSDDYNTMEPEVVLPDIKELLKPPDIDKFMQSSDSPIVTQVLQPLSIIFGKNYIKKILKNVNIKHYPTNIALLSAILKEAITYPEVTQNSQLTNVINQYIVSIEYVSPTILLPVIVSSKKLLSDIIYSTFNPDDLTQGTISENPPDESLPDSITVPLVNPKILLESINPSNPYVDLLPTLEKGDILAKTIQPIRMIFTFKKIAEILGPDFQPLVYPNKITLLITLLHKLQKSKIIQANVKLKSAIDSYLQAFELPSISIQVSEDRFVNMKSETTGQWLPELTSLISALPTPETDTETTMMEEIEQYLDDPTLLEKLNIAKPPVTMSRGELLHKIIRISLSGTINIDKSVLKAFRYYKDKVEFIDLGALPIMWMWVETYVFKAEVQVGDMIQKTVNFDQLSYKEKLAYNDVITYLAQNPNLLQDNEDFDFEKYKTQGKFVKGLFTYLLMKSEINNKIKKNIKMILSHVTEIGAGAVAMPNLFGF
;
A
#
# COMPACT_ATOMS: atom_id res chain seq x y z
N MET A 1 -4.08 35.42 62.12
CA MET A 1 -4.28 36.74 61.49
C MET A 1 -3.10 36.99 60.56
N THR A 2 -3.13 36.38 59.37
CA THR A 2 -2.08 36.41 58.35
C THR A 2 -2.68 35.93 57.04
N LEU A 3 -2.10 36.33 55.90
CA LEU A 3 -2.74 36.22 54.59
C LEU A 3 -2.60 34.82 53.97
N PHE A 4 -3.65 34.40 53.26
CA PHE A 4 -3.55 33.61 52.03
C PHE A 4 -4.54 34.19 51.02
N GLY A 5 -4.04 34.76 49.93
CA GLY A 5 -4.87 35.34 48.86
C GLY A 5 -5.27 34.28 47.84
N GLN A 6 -6.57 34.13 47.59
CA GLN A 6 -7.08 33.26 46.52
C GLN A 6 -7.02 34.00 45.19
N TYR A 7 -6.10 33.60 44.30
CA TYR A 7 -6.16 33.99 42.88
C TYR A 7 -6.94 32.93 42.09
N SER A 8 -8.27 33.05 42.14
CA SER A 8 -9.15 32.35 41.21
C SER A 8 -9.23 33.16 39.91
N TYR A 9 -8.71 32.61 38.81
CA TYR A 9 -8.91 33.19 37.48
C TYR A 9 -10.23 32.69 36.89
N GLU A 10 -11.33 33.32 37.28
CA GLU A 10 -12.59 33.21 36.55
C GLU A 10 -12.44 33.85 35.16
N TYR A 11 -12.80 33.12 34.10
CA TYR A 11 -12.90 33.67 32.75
C TYR A 11 -14.18 34.52 32.60
N GLN A 12 -14.19 35.70 33.21
CA GLN A 12 -15.20 36.72 32.91
C GLN A 12 -14.79 37.52 31.66
N LEU A 13 -15.67 37.54 30.66
CA LEU A 13 -15.55 38.40 29.47
C LEU A 13 -15.86 39.85 29.85
N ILE A 14 -14.86 40.56 30.38
CA ILE A 14 -14.95 42.01 30.60
C ILE A 14 -14.75 42.71 29.26
N SER A 15 -15.84 43.22 28.68
CA SER A 15 -15.80 44.18 27.59
C SER A 15 -15.44 45.56 28.09
N ASP A 16 -14.44 46.25 27.51
CA ASP A 16 -14.46 47.71 27.53
C ASP A 16 -13.77 48.42 26.34
N GLN A 17 -14.61 49.21 25.65
CA GLN A 17 -14.41 50.51 24.99
C GLN A 17 -13.09 50.92 24.27
N ASN A 18 -13.30 51.26 22.99
CA ASN A 18 -12.82 52.50 22.32
C ASN A 18 -11.30 52.79 22.19
N VAL A 19 -10.66 52.28 21.11
CA VAL A 19 -9.39 52.85 20.59
C VAL A 19 -9.36 52.98 19.06
N SER A 20 -9.59 54.21 18.57
CA SER A 20 -9.16 54.80 17.29
C SER A 20 -9.48 54.07 15.96
N ASN A 21 -10.24 54.75 15.10
CA ASN A 21 -10.62 54.35 13.73
C ASN A 21 -9.46 54.09 12.74
N GLY A 22 -8.20 54.29 13.13
CA GLY A 22 -7.04 53.88 12.33
C GLY A 22 -6.67 52.39 12.45
N LYS A 23 -7.04 51.71 13.54
CA LYS A 23 -6.71 50.28 13.76
C LYS A 23 -7.64 49.31 13.01
N THR A 24 -8.90 49.70 12.82
CA THR A 24 -10.02 48.81 12.41
C THR A 24 -9.75 47.97 11.16
N LYS A 25 -9.14 48.53 10.11
CA LYS A 25 -8.86 47.80 8.86
C LYS A 25 -7.76 46.73 8.95
N LYS A 26 -6.81 46.82 9.90
CA LYS A 26 -5.78 45.78 10.05
C LYS A 26 -6.32 44.56 10.79
N ASN A 27 -7.24 44.77 11.74
CA ASN A 27 -7.88 43.69 12.47
C ASN A 27 -8.82 42.88 11.56
N ALA A 28 -9.55 43.51 10.63
CA ALA A 28 -10.54 42.83 9.78
C ALA A 28 -10.01 41.58 9.03
N VAL A 29 -8.78 41.63 8.49
CA VAL A 29 -8.16 40.47 7.81
C VAL A 29 -7.86 39.34 8.81
N ILE A 30 -7.45 39.69 10.03
CA ILE A 30 -7.10 38.74 11.10
C ILE A 30 -8.38 38.09 11.66
N GLU A 31 -9.46 38.85 11.87
CA GLU A 31 -10.76 38.28 12.26
C GLU A 31 -11.32 37.38 11.16
N ASN A 32 -11.33 37.81 9.89
CA ASN A 32 -11.73 36.96 8.76
C ASN A 32 -10.91 35.66 8.70
N LEU A 33 -9.60 35.71 8.98
CA LEU A 33 -8.77 34.50 9.07
C LEU A 33 -9.17 33.57 10.22
N LYS A 34 -9.47 34.10 11.42
CA LYS A 34 -10.03 33.28 12.53
C LYS A 34 -11.34 32.63 12.12
N LEU A 35 -12.26 33.39 11.52
CA LEU A 35 -13.54 32.87 11.03
C LEU A 35 -13.33 31.74 10.02
N SER A 36 -12.32 31.83 9.15
CA SER A 36 -12.01 30.77 8.18
C SER A 36 -11.46 29.49 8.81
N VAL A 37 -10.81 29.60 9.98
CA VAL A 37 -10.37 28.46 10.80
C VAL A 37 -11.58 27.84 11.52
N THR A 38 -12.35 28.63 12.27
CA THR A 38 -13.57 28.14 12.96
C THR A 38 -14.53 27.47 11.97
N PHE A 39 -14.75 28.09 10.80
CA PHE A 39 -15.66 27.55 9.80
C PHE A 39 -15.16 26.24 9.17
N ARG A 40 -13.84 26.11 8.93
CA ARG A 40 -13.25 24.84 8.50
C ARG A 40 -13.46 23.75 9.56
N ASP A 41 -13.21 24.08 10.82
CA ASP A 41 -13.25 23.13 11.91
C ASP A 41 -14.71 22.68 12.20
N ASN A 42 -15.70 23.57 12.02
CA ASN A 42 -17.13 23.24 12.02
C ASN A 42 -17.52 22.29 10.86
N ILE A 43 -17.06 22.55 9.63
CA ILE A 43 -17.29 21.64 8.48
C ILE A 43 -16.65 20.28 8.75
N LEU A 44 -15.39 20.26 9.22
CA LEU A 44 -14.68 19.03 9.57
C LEU A 44 -15.44 18.23 10.63
N TYR A 45 -15.97 18.88 11.68
CA TYR A 45 -16.79 18.23 12.71
C TYR A 45 -18.01 17.54 12.11
N ILE A 46 -18.80 18.28 11.33
CA ILE A 46 -20.04 17.78 10.71
C ILE A 46 -19.73 16.65 9.71
N PHE A 47 -18.69 16.78 8.89
CA PHE A 47 -18.30 15.74 7.93
C PHE A 47 -17.79 14.49 8.65
N SER A 48 -16.97 14.62 9.68
CA SER A 48 -16.50 13.46 10.46
C SER A 48 -17.61 12.74 11.22
N TYR A 49 -18.62 13.47 11.72
CA TYR A 49 -19.80 12.84 12.33
C TYR A 49 -20.63 12.06 11.30
N LEU A 50 -20.79 12.60 10.09
CA LEU A 50 -21.49 11.93 8.98
C LEU A 50 -20.78 10.68 8.45
N LEU A 51 -19.46 10.57 8.63
CA LEU A 51 -18.68 9.38 8.30
C LEU A 51 -18.71 8.35 9.44
N TYR A 52 -18.31 8.75 10.65
CA TYR A 52 -17.93 7.83 11.72
C TYR A 52 -18.83 7.88 12.97
N GLY A 53 -19.69 8.89 13.10
CA GLY A 53 -20.40 9.18 14.34
C GLY A 53 -21.53 8.21 14.69
N ARG A 54 -22.22 7.67 13.67
CA ARG A 54 -23.25 6.61 13.76
C ARG A 54 -23.29 5.84 12.45
N GLU A 55 -23.97 4.68 12.46
CA GLU A 55 -24.51 4.08 11.25
C GLU A 55 -25.30 5.14 10.47
N ASN A 56 -24.76 5.52 9.33
CA ASN A 56 -25.30 6.52 8.44
C ASN A 56 -25.75 5.82 7.16
N ASN A 57 -26.97 6.11 6.69
CA ASN A 57 -27.54 5.47 5.51
C ASN A 57 -26.97 6.05 4.20
N LEU A 58 -25.67 6.36 4.18
CA LEU A 58 -24.95 6.76 2.97
C LEU A 58 -24.61 5.50 2.16
N THR A 59 -24.62 5.63 0.83
CA THR A 59 -24.03 4.59 -0.03
C THR A 59 -22.50 4.65 0.02
N GLU A 60 -21.83 3.57 -0.39
CA GLU A 60 -20.36 3.52 -0.51
C GLU A 60 -19.80 4.68 -1.35
N GLU A 61 -20.46 5.00 -2.47
CA GLU A 61 -20.11 6.17 -3.32
C GLU A 61 -20.22 7.50 -2.55
N GLN A 62 -21.27 7.66 -1.73
CA GLN A 62 -21.51 8.87 -0.93
C GLN A 62 -20.52 8.98 0.24
N HIS A 63 -20.23 7.87 0.93
CA HIS A 63 -19.21 7.81 1.98
C HIS A 63 -17.82 8.15 1.43
N THR A 64 -17.37 7.44 0.39
CA THR A 64 -16.07 7.65 -0.27
C THR A 64 -15.93 9.09 -0.78
N SER A 65 -17.01 9.66 -1.32
CA SER A 65 -17.04 11.05 -1.76
C SER A 65 -16.89 12.03 -0.59
N LEU A 66 -17.57 11.79 0.53
CA LEU A 66 -17.51 12.66 1.70
C LEU A 66 -16.15 12.57 2.41
N GLU A 67 -15.60 11.36 2.51
CA GLU A 67 -14.28 11.07 3.07
C GLU A 67 -13.16 11.74 2.26
N THR A 68 -13.23 11.68 0.93
CA THR A 68 -12.30 12.39 0.04
C THR A 68 -12.31 13.90 0.32
N LEU A 69 -13.48 14.52 0.46
CA LEU A 69 -13.57 15.95 0.78
C LEU A 69 -13.10 16.27 2.20
N TYR A 70 -13.44 15.41 3.16
CA TYR A 70 -12.99 15.52 4.54
C TYR A 70 -11.46 15.49 4.63
N GLN A 71 -10.79 14.55 3.94
CA GLN A 71 -9.33 14.44 3.90
C GLN A 71 -8.67 15.67 3.23
N PHE A 72 -9.22 16.19 2.13
CA PHE A 72 -8.72 17.43 1.50
C PHE A 72 -8.86 18.67 2.42
N LEU A 73 -9.90 18.72 3.25
CA LEU A 73 -10.09 19.76 4.27
C LEU A 73 -9.16 19.57 5.48
N LYS A 74 -8.97 18.33 5.97
CA LYS A 74 -8.09 17.97 7.10
C LYS A 74 -6.63 18.27 6.78
N LYS A 75 -6.20 17.92 5.56
CA LYS A 75 -4.87 18.23 5.01
C LYS A 75 -4.73 19.69 4.54
N LYS A 76 -5.78 20.52 4.73
CA LYS A 76 -5.85 21.97 4.51
C LYS A 76 -5.54 22.43 3.09
N MET A 77 -5.80 21.57 2.10
CA MET A 77 -5.57 21.86 0.68
C MET A 77 -6.64 22.81 0.07
N VAL A 78 -7.64 23.21 0.86
CA VAL A 78 -8.72 24.11 0.45
C VAL A 78 -8.53 25.49 1.09
N TYR A 79 -8.50 26.54 0.26
CA TYR A 79 -8.32 27.92 0.72
C TYR A 79 -9.61 28.51 1.32
N MET A 80 -9.81 28.28 2.62
CA MET A 80 -11.05 28.55 3.35
C MET A 80 -11.49 30.03 3.41
N TYR A 81 -10.55 30.99 3.26
CA TYR A 81 -10.87 32.43 3.26
C TYR A 81 -11.89 32.81 2.16
N ASN A 82 -11.82 32.14 1.01
CA ASN A 82 -12.74 32.37 -0.11
C ASN A 82 -14.17 31.87 0.13
N LEU A 83 -14.41 31.06 1.16
CA LEU A 83 -15.74 30.53 1.47
C LEU A 83 -16.52 31.46 2.42
N LEU A 84 -15.87 32.36 3.15
CA LEU A 84 -16.49 33.31 4.09
C LEU A 84 -17.74 34.06 3.54
N PRO A 85 -17.81 34.46 2.24
CA PRO A 85 -19.00 35.10 1.67
C PRO A 85 -20.28 34.24 1.63
N ILE A 86 -20.23 32.97 2.04
CA ILE A 86 -21.42 32.12 2.16
C ILE A 86 -21.99 32.08 3.58
N LEU A 87 -21.25 32.53 4.61
CA LEU A 87 -21.69 32.45 6.01
C LEU A 87 -23.07 33.09 6.24
N PRO A 88 -23.41 34.29 5.72
CA PRO A 88 -24.75 34.87 5.85
C PRO A 88 -25.86 34.14 5.06
N LYS A 89 -25.52 33.09 4.31
CA LYS A 89 -26.48 32.21 3.61
C LYS A 89 -26.65 30.85 4.30
N LEU A 90 -25.87 30.59 5.35
CA LEU A 90 -26.03 29.44 6.22
C LEU A 90 -26.94 29.74 7.42
N ASP A 91 -27.38 30.98 7.59
CA ASP A 91 -28.43 31.38 8.54
C ASP A 91 -29.82 30.93 8.06
N ILE A 92 -29.97 29.60 7.98
CA ILE A 92 -31.14 28.84 7.55
C ILE A 92 -31.16 27.53 8.33
N THR A 93 -32.35 27.05 8.69
CA THR A 93 -32.50 25.86 9.56
C THR A 93 -32.28 24.53 8.82
N ASP A 94 -32.49 24.49 7.51
CA ASP A 94 -32.38 23.29 6.68
C ASP A 94 -30.92 22.84 6.47
N LYS A 95 -30.58 21.66 6.98
CA LYS A 95 -29.24 21.06 6.89
C LYS A 95 -28.88 20.56 5.49
N ASN A 96 -29.86 20.23 4.66
CA ASN A 96 -29.65 19.93 3.24
C ASN A 96 -29.22 21.21 2.51
N GLN A 97 -29.98 22.29 2.67
CA GLN A 97 -29.65 23.57 2.04
C GLN A 97 -28.35 24.19 2.59
N GLN A 98 -28.08 24.15 3.91
CA GLN A 98 -26.78 24.58 4.49
C GLN A 98 -25.62 23.83 3.80
N THR A 99 -25.66 22.49 3.81
CA THR A 99 -24.55 21.67 3.29
C THR A 99 -24.39 21.80 1.77
N ARG A 100 -25.49 21.88 1.01
CA ARG A 100 -25.43 22.14 -0.44
C ARG A 100 -24.81 23.50 -0.74
N ILE A 101 -25.05 24.55 0.07
CA ILE A 101 -24.38 25.85 -0.08
C ILE A 101 -22.86 25.73 0.20
N VAL A 102 -22.45 24.96 1.20
CA VAL A 102 -21.03 24.68 1.48
C VAL A 102 -20.37 23.96 0.29
N LEU A 103 -20.95 22.86 -0.19
CA LEU A 103 -20.43 22.07 -1.33
C LEU A 103 -20.34 22.90 -2.63
N LEU A 104 -21.36 23.69 -2.96
CA LEU A 104 -21.37 24.62 -4.11
C LEU A 104 -20.35 25.78 -3.99
N SER A 105 -19.79 26.00 -2.80
CA SER A 105 -18.69 26.93 -2.56
C SER A 105 -17.33 26.23 -2.60
N LEU A 106 -17.24 25.00 -2.08
CA LEU A 106 -16.07 24.14 -2.17
C LEU A 106 -15.69 23.85 -3.64
N ILE A 107 -16.66 23.55 -4.51
CA ILE A 107 -16.43 23.34 -5.96
C ILE A 107 -15.61 24.48 -6.61
N LYS A 108 -15.72 25.71 -6.11
CA LYS A 108 -15.03 26.88 -6.69
C LYS A 108 -13.60 27.08 -6.16
N ASN A 109 -13.20 26.30 -5.17
CA ASN A 109 -11.91 26.41 -4.46
C ASN A 109 -11.16 25.07 -4.34
N LEU A 110 -11.78 23.95 -4.75
CA LEU A 110 -11.17 22.62 -4.87
C LEU A 110 -10.35 22.49 -6.17
N PRO A 111 -9.28 21.67 -6.18
CA PRO A 111 -8.61 21.24 -7.41
C PRO A 111 -9.59 20.58 -8.38
N PHE A 112 -9.42 20.78 -9.69
CA PHE A 112 -10.36 20.31 -10.72
C PHE A 112 -10.73 18.82 -10.61
N TYR A 113 -9.77 17.98 -10.23
CA TYR A 113 -9.97 16.53 -10.09
C TYR A 113 -10.80 16.10 -8.86
N ILE A 114 -11.08 17.01 -7.91
CA ILE A 114 -11.98 16.78 -6.74
C ILE A 114 -13.31 17.54 -6.87
N GLN A 115 -13.44 18.44 -7.86
CA GLN A 115 -14.69 19.19 -8.07
C GLN A 115 -15.88 18.28 -8.46
N CYS A 116 -15.61 17.13 -9.07
CA CYS A 116 -16.62 16.09 -9.33
C CYS A 116 -17.23 15.55 -8.03
N THR A 117 -16.42 15.29 -7.02
CA THR A 117 -16.83 14.72 -5.72
C THR A 117 -17.80 15.63 -4.96
N ALA A 118 -17.45 16.92 -4.84
CA ALA A 118 -18.34 17.90 -4.21
C ALA A 118 -19.62 18.17 -5.04
N LYS A 119 -19.55 17.99 -6.37
CA LYS A 119 -20.72 18.10 -7.25
C LYS A 119 -21.64 16.88 -7.16
N TYR A 120 -21.10 15.68 -7.02
CA TYR A 120 -21.86 14.46 -6.78
C TYR A 120 -22.70 14.59 -5.50
N LEU A 121 -22.08 14.89 -4.35
CA LEU A 121 -22.80 15.07 -3.09
C LEU A 121 -23.83 16.21 -3.13
N ALA A 122 -23.52 17.33 -3.81
CA ALA A 122 -24.47 18.42 -3.97
C ALA A 122 -25.71 18.00 -4.79
N ASN A 123 -25.55 17.14 -5.80
CA ASN A 123 -26.65 16.57 -6.57
C ASN A 123 -27.44 15.54 -5.75
N GLU A 124 -26.77 14.67 -4.99
CA GLU A 124 -27.43 13.63 -4.17
C GLU A 124 -28.32 14.25 -3.07
N ILE A 125 -27.89 15.35 -2.47
CA ILE A 125 -28.71 16.16 -1.56
C ILE A 125 -29.87 16.83 -2.32
N GLU A 126 -29.62 17.41 -3.50
CA GLU A 126 -30.65 18.07 -4.33
C GLU A 126 -31.71 17.09 -4.87
N TRP A 127 -31.36 15.82 -5.05
CA TRP A 127 -32.26 14.72 -5.40
C TRP A 127 -32.89 14.03 -4.19
N ASN A 128 -32.63 14.52 -2.96
CA ASN A 128 -33.12 13.97 -1.68
C ASN A 128 -32.74 12.50 -1.46
N ARG A 129 -31.59 12.06 -2.01
CA ARG A 129 -31.00 10.74 -1.77
C ARG A 129 -30.19 10.70 -0.48
N ILE A 130 -29.69 11.86 -0.04
CA ILE A 130 -29.15 12.09 1.31
C ILE A 130 -30.09 13.09 2.00
N ASP A 131 -30.61 12.75 3.19
CA ASP A 131 -31.30 13.71 4.06
C ASP A 131 -30.49 14.02 5.34
N LEU A 132 -29.80 15.15 5.29
CA LEU A 132 -29.00 15.69 6.39
C LEU A 132 -29.87 16.28 7.51
N ASN A 133 -31.16 16.55 7.31
CA ASN A 133 -32.03 16.94 8.43
C ASN A 133 -32.32 15.75 9.36
N THR A 134 -32.38 14.54 8.80
CA THR A 134 -32.45 13.29 9.58
C THR A 134 -31.07 12.90 10.14
N LEU A 135 -30.01 12.93 9.32
CA LEU A 135 -28.67 12.50 9.74
C LEU A 135 -28.03 13.47 10.77
N LEU A 136 -28.14 14.79 10.59
CA LEU A 136 -27.61 15.83 11.50
C LEU A 136 -28.64 16.30 12.53
N LYS A 137 -29.54 15.41 12.96
CA LYS A 137 -30.47 15.68 14.05
C LYS A 137 -29.73 15.70 15.39
N SER A 138 -29.71 16.86 16.06
CA SER A 138 -29.04 17.05 17.35
C SER A 138 -29.42 15.98 18.39
N THR A 139 -28.44 15.51 19.15
CA THR A 139 -28.61 14.47 20.16
C THR A 139 -28.69 15.08 21.57
N LYS A 140 -28.39 14.32 22.62
CA LYS A 140 -28.23 14.85 23.99
C LYS A 140 -26.84 15.46 24.24
N SER A 141 -25.83 15.04 23.48
CA SER A 141 -24.43 15.49 23.59
C SER A 141 -23.98 16.33 22.38
N GLU A 142 -24.52 16.05 21.19
CA GLU A 142 -24.05 16.64 19.93
C GLU A 142 -25.04 17.66 19.35
N THR A 143 -24.52 18.81 18.91
CA THR A 143 -25.25 19.82 18.12
C THR A 143 -24.48 20.15 16.84
N PHE A 144 -25.18 20.13 15.70
CA PHE A 144 -24.55 20.25 14.38
C PHE A 144 -24.86 21.61 13.76
N ASP A 145 -23.93 22.56 13.88
CA ASP A 145 -24.07 23.87 13.25
C ASP A 145 -22.77 24.33 12.57
N TYR A 146 -22.90 24.74 11.31
CA TYR A 146 -21.82 25.34 10.53
C TYR A 146 -21.42 26.72 11.06
N LEU A 147 -22.32 27.40 11.79
CA LEU A 147 -22.12 28.73 12.38
C LEU A 147 -21.76 28.70 13.88
N ALA A 148 -21.43 27.53 14.45
CA ALA A 148 -20.94 27.42 15.82
C ALA A 148 -19.71 28.33 16.05
N ASP A 149 -19.70 29.09 17.14
CA ASP A 149 -18.69 30.10 17.49
C ASP A 149 -18.39 31.16 16.39
N ILE A 150 -19.34 31.44 15.48
CA ILE A 150 -19.24 32.46 14.43
C ILE A 150 -20.30 33.56 14.63
N ASP A 151 -19.86 34.76 15.03
CA ASP A 151 -20.71 35.96 14.99
C ASP A 151 -20.70 36.58 13.58
N LEU A 152 -21.82 36.45 12.86
CA LEU A 152 -22.01 37.00 11.53
C LEU A 152 -21.83 38.54 11.45
N ASN A 153 -21.99 39.27 12.57
CA ASN A 153 -21.79 40.72 12.62
C ASN A 153 -20.33 41.13 12.50
N THR A 154 -19.37 40.21 12.76
CA THR A 154 -17.93 40.48 12.62
C THR A 154 -17.45 40.50 11.16
N LEU A 155 -18.26 39.97 10.22
CA LEU A 155 -17.91 39.90 8.80
C LEU A 155 -17.87 41.29 8.16
N SER A 156 -16.66 41.79 7.91
CA SER A 156 -16.44 42.95 7.04
C SER A 156 -16.95 42.65 5.63
N THR A 157 -18.13 43.17 5.29
CA THR A 157 -18.78 43.02 3.97
C THR A 157 -18.04 43.72 2.81
N ASN A 158 -16.85 44.26 3.06
CA ASN A 158 -15.94 44.76 2.03
C ASN A 158 -15.42 43.60 1.17
N ARG A 159 -15.11 43.88 -0.10
CA ARG A 159 -14.68 42.85 -1.06
C ARG A 159 -13.32 42.25 -0.70
N ILE A 160 -13.33 41.01 -0.20
CA ILE A 160 -12.17 40.12 0.06
C ILE A 160 -11.04 40.26 -0.97
N ARG A 161 -11.36 40.36 -2.27
CA ARG A 161 -10.38 40.49 -3.37
C ARG A 161 -9.40 41.68 -3.23
N ASN A 162 -9.71 42.70 -2.44
CA ASN A 162 -8.80 43.81 -2.18
C ASN A 162 -7.69 43.47 -1.17
N GLU A 163 -7.77 42.32 -0.49
CA GLU A 163 -6.91 41.89 0.61
C GLU A 163 -5.90 40.82 0.18
N GLU A 164 -5.94 40.40 -1.09
CA GLU A 164 -5.06 39.40 -1.69
C GLU A 164 -3.81 40.03 -2.32
N MET A 165 -2.77 39.22 -2.55
CA MET A 165 -1.56 39.53 -3.33
C MET A 165 -1.05 38.26 -4.01
N ILE A 166 -0.68 38.36 -5.29
CA ILE A 166 -0.08 37.25 -6.06
C ILE A 166 1.41 37.14 -5.69
N GLY A 167 1.94 35.92 -5.69
CA GLY A 167 3.37 35.64 -5.55
C GLY A 167 4.20 36.38 -6.60
N TYR A 168 5.24 37.05 -6.13
CA TYR A 168 6.08 37.99 -6.89
C TYR A 168 7.57 37.56 -6.94
N ASP A 169 7.92 36.54 -6.15
CA ASP A 169 9.21 35.85 -6.11
C ASP A 169 8.98 34.36 -5.78
N GLU A 170 10.04 33.55 -5.67
CA GLU A 170 9.93 32.12 -5.37
C GLU A 170 9.29 31.85 -3.99
N ASN A 171 9.68 32.62 -2.97
CA ASN A 171 9.28 32.44 -1.58
C ASN A 171 7.80 32.80 -1.32
N SER A 172 7.34 33.89 -1.95
CA SER A 172 5.93 34.26 -1.98
C SER A 172 5.08 33.30 -2.83
N ASN A 173 5.64 32.68 -3.86
CA ASN A 173 4.94 31.60 -4.60
C ASN A 173 4.81 30.32 -3.76
N ILE A 174 5.82 29.94 -2.96
CA ILE A 174 5.70 28.86 -1.96
C ILE A 174 4.59 29.20 -0.95
N THR A 175 4.60 30.43 -0.43
CA THR A 175 3.56 30.93 0.49
C THR A 175 2.17 30.89 -0.15
N GLN A 176 2.02 31.30 -1.42
CA GLN A 176 0.73 31.25 -2.12
C GLN A 176 0.22 29.82 -2.31
N LYS A 177 1.11 28.87 -2.63
CA LYS A 177 0.74 27.45 -2.78
C LYS A 177 0.33 26.80 -1.46
N ALA A 178 1.02 27.13 -0.36
CA ALA A 178 0.79 26.52 0.94
C ALA A 178 -0.38 27.15 1.73
N LEU A 179 -0.54 28.48 1.68
CA LEU A 179 -1.48 29.23 2.53
C LEU A 179 -2.45 30.12 1.76
N GLY A 180 -2.18 30.43 0.49
CA GLY A 180 -2.99 31.31 -0.34
C GLY A 180 -2.60 32.80 -0.31
N PRO A 181 -3.23 33.62 -1.18
CA PRO A 181 -2.75 34.96 -1.52
C PRO A 181 -2.96 36.04 -0.44
N VAL A 182 -3.81 35.84 0.57
CA VAL A 182 -3.85 36.74 1.75
C VAL A 182 -2.55 36.63 2.56
N PHE A 183 -2.04 35.41 2.77
CA PHE A 183 -0.81 35.21 3.54
C PHE A 183 0.43 35.76 2.83
N VAL A 184 0.48 35.72 1.49
CA VAL A 184 1.48 36.45 0.69
C VAL A 184 1.52 37.94 1.06
N LYS A 185 0.36 38.58 1.13
CA LYS A 185 0.23 40.00 1.48
C LYS A 185 0.61 40.27 2.93
N LEU A 186 0.27 39.37 3.85
CA LEU A 186 0.63 39.51 5.27
C LEU A 186 2.15 39.38 5.46
N ILE A 187 2.79 38.39 4.86
CA ILE A 187 4.25 38.21 4.93
C ILE A 187 4.99 39.36 4.24
N TYR A 188 4.55 39.84 3.08
CA TYR A 188 5.09 41.05 2.45
C TYR A 188 4.95 42.31 3.34
N ASN A 189 3.85 42.42 4.10
CA ASN A 189 3.68 43.52 5.06
C ASN A 189 4.57 43.37 6.31
N LEU A 190 4.88 42.15 6.76
CA LEU A 190 5.88 41.90 7.81
C LEU A 190 7.29 42.28 7.31
N GLN A 191 7.67 41.82 6.12
CA GLN A 191 8.95 42.10 5.48
C GLN A 191 9.18 43.60 5.26
N THR A 192 8.18 44.30 4.72
CA THR A 192 8.22 45.77 4.54
C THR A 192 7.93 46.55 5.83
N LYS A 193 7.87 45.89 7.00
CA LYS A 193 7.65 46.47 8.34
C LYS A 193 6.36 47.32 8.47
N LYS A 194 5.40 47.12 7.57
CA LYS A 194 4.05 47.72 7.59
C LYS A 194 3.14 47.01 8.60
N LEU A 195 3.48 45.78 8.97
CA LEU A 195 2.85 44.95 9.99
C LEU A 195 3.94 44.40 10.92
N SER A 196 3.58 44.13 12.18
CA SER A 196 4.43 43.42 13.14
C SER A 196 3.82 42.06 13.46
N LEU A 197 4.64 41.04 13.70
CA LEU A 197 4.15 39.72 14.07
C LEU A 197 3.56 39.73 15.49
N SER A 198 2.24 39.55 15.59
CA SER A 198 1.54 39.19 16.85
C SER A 198 1.59 37.67 17.05
N GLN A 199 1.35 37.21 18.28
CA GLN A 199 1.20 35.78 18.58
C GLN A 199 0.07 35.20 17.72
N GLU A 200 -1.10 35.83 17.80
CA GLU A 200 -2.29 35.58 16.99
C GLU A 200 -2.01 35.38 15.49
N LEU A 201 -1.20 36.25 14.85
CA LEU A 201 -0.85 36.11 13.44
C LEU A 201 0.07 34.92 13.17
N PHE A 202 1.03 34.65 14.05
CA PHE A 202 1.85 33.43 13.96
C PHE A 202 1.01 32.16 14.14
N GLY A 203 0.07 32.16 15.10
CA GLY A 203 -0.90 31.08 15.29
C GLY A 203 -1.76 30.84 14.05
N LEU A 204 -2.28 31.91 13.43
CA LEU A 204 -3.06 31.82 12.18
C LEU A 204 -2.25 31.33 10.98
N ILE A 205 -0.94 31.56 10.93
CA ILE A 205 -0.04 30.96 9.94
C ILE A 205 0.12 29.47 10.23
N LEU A 206 0.48 29.10 11.46
CA LEU A 206 0.75 27.71 11.87
C LEU A 206 -0.48 26.80 11.72
N ILE A 207 -1.66 27.23 12.17
CA ILE A 207 -2.90 26.43 12.10
C ILE A 207 -3.38 26.21 10.66
N ASN A 208 -2.93 27.02 9.69
CA ASN A 208 -3.28 26.90 8.28
C ASN A 208 -2.20 26.25 7.42
N LEU A 209 -0.96 26.09 7.89
CA LEU A 209 0.06 25.34 7.14
C LEU A 209 -0.44 23.90 6.86
N PRO A 210 -0.37 23.41 5.61
CA PRO A 210 -0.78 22.06 5.24
C PRO A 210 -0.11 21.03 6.13
N ASN A 211 -0.91 20.14 6.73
CA ASN A 211 -0.39 18.93 7.36
C ASN A 211 -0.62 17.76 6.39
N LEU A 212 0.45 17.11 5.96
CA LEU A 212 0.38 15.94 5.08
C LEU A 212 0.44 14.63 5.88
N SER A 213 0.93 14.66 7.11
CA SER A 213 0.87 13.53 8.03
C SER A 213 -0.56 13.33 8.56
N GLU A 214 -0.93 12.08 8.80
CA GLU A 214 -2.15 11.73 9.54
C GLU A 214 -1.82 11.46 11.02
N ASP A 215 -0.87 12.24 11.56
CA ASP A 215 -0.45 12.16 12.95
C ASP A 215 -1.41 12.93 13.89
N PRO A 216 -2.13 12.25 14.81
CA PRO A 216 -2.99 12.89 15.80
C PRO A 216 -2.22 13.78 16.78
N VAL A 217 -0.97 13.44 17.08
CA VAL A 217 -0.11 14.16 18.05
C VAL A 217 0.36 15.48 17.45
N LEU A 218 0.73 15.52 16.16
CA LEU A 218 1.04 16.77 15.47
C LEU A 218 -0.19 17.69 15.38
N GLU A 219 -1.37 17.16 15.02
CA GLU A 219 -2.58 17.98 14.91
C GLU A 219 -2.95 18.64 16.25
N GLU A 220 -2.90 17.90 17.37
CA GLU A 220 -3.22 18.43 18.69
C GLU A 220 -2.14 19.38 19.27
N ASN A 221 -0.85 19.16 18.97
CA ASN A 221 0.19 20.13 19.33
C ASN A 221 0.08 21.42 18.51
N VAL A 222 -0.28 21.35 17.22
CA VAL A 222 -0.57 22.53 16.39
C VAL A 222 -1.81 23.29 16.90
N ARG A 223 -2.89 22.58 17.27
CA ARG A 223 -4.09 23.18 17.89
C ARG A 223 -3.75 23.86 19.22
N TYR A 224 -2.95 23.23 20.08
CA TYR A 224 -2.53 23.81 21.36
C TYR A 224 -1.70 25.09 21.21
N LEU A 225 -0.71 25.10 20.30
CA LEU A 225 0.07 26.31 20.01
C LEU A 225 -0.80 27.42 19.40
N TYR A 226 -1.82 27.08 18.59
CA TYR A 226 -2.81 28.03 18.12
C TYR A 226 -3.68 28.59 19.27
N ASP A 227 -4.19 27.75 20.16
CA ASP A 227 -4.97 28.18 21.34
C ASP A 227 -4.17 29.15 22.23
N LEU A 228 -2.90 28.85 22.51
CA LEU A 228 -2.02 29.73 23.29
C LEU A 228 -1.82 31.09 22.61
N THR A 229 -1.53 31.08 21.32
CA THR A 229 -1.11 32.28 20.58
C THR A 229 -2.30 33.16 20.16
N ARG A 230 -3.45 32.57 19.83
CA ARG A 230 -4.75 33.25 19.64
C ARG A 230 -5.15 34.05 20.87
N ASN A 231 -4.92 33.51 22.06
CA ASN A 231 -5.26 34.13 23.34
C ASN A 231 -4.12 35.00 23.92
N ASN A 232 -3.00 35.15 23.19
CA ASN A 232 -1.80 35.91 23.61
C ASN A 232 -1.23 35.47 24.98
N ILE A 233 -1.20 34.17 25.25
CA ILE A 233 -0.82 33.59 26.57
C ILE A 233 0.70 33.58 26.82
N ILE A 234 1.53 33.65 25.77
CA ILE A 234 2.99 33.80 25.95
C ILE A 234 3.27 35.21 26.50
N ASP A 235 4.15 35.34 27.50
CA ASP A 235 4.45 36.64 28.09
C ASP A 235 4.96 37.65 27.03
N SER A 236 4.58 38.92 27.21
CA SER A 236 4.91 39.98 26.26
C SER A 236 6.42 40.22 26.10
N ASN A 237 7.23 40.01 27.14
CA ASN A 237 8.69 40.19 27.09
C ASN A 237 9.34 39.00 26.37
N ASP A 238 8.90 37.77 26.66
CA ASP A 238 9.32 36.58 25.93
C ASP A 238 8.95 36.70 24.44
N TRP A 239 7.71 37.10 24.12
CA TRP A 239 7.28 37.29 22.73
C TRP A 239 8.05 38.40 22.00
N ASP A 240 8.37 39.50 22.68
CA ASP A 240 9.20 40.57 22.10
C ASP A 240 10.65 40.11 21.82
N SER A 241 11.16 39.13 22.56
CA SER A 241 12.42 38.46 22.21
C SER A 241 12.26 37.52 21.00
N ILE A 242 11.15 36.75 20.94
CA ILE A 242 10.87 35.75 19.90
C ILE A 242 10.65 36.40 18.53
N ARG A 243 9.84 37.48 18.45
CA ARG A 243 9.57 38.20 17.19
C ARG A 243 10.74 39.07 16.71
N LYS A 244 11.81 39.18 17.49
CA LYS A 244 12.99 39.96 17.11
C LYS A 244 13.71 39.26 15.96
N ASN A 245 13.93 39.99 14.87
CA ASN A 245 14.57 39.50 13.65
C ASN A 245 13.93 38.18 13.12
N SER A 246 12.61 38.04 13.18
CA SER A 246 11.84 36.95 12.53
C SER A 246 11.18 37.46 11.23
N ILE A 247 12.00 38.00 10.35
CA ILE A 247 11.57 38.45 9.02
C ILE A 247 12.25 37.50 8.02
N ASP A 248 11.49 36.50 7.65
CA ASP A 248 11.91 35.41 6.77
C ASP A 248 11.12 35.49 5.44
N ASN A 249 11.60 34.82 4.39
CA ASN A 249 11.12 35.05 3.02
C ASN A 249 9.76 34.38 2.73
N ASP A 250 9.51 33.21 3.31
CA ASP A 250 8.32 32.39 3.15
C ASP A 250 7.71 31.95 4.50
N ALA A 251 6.51 31.37 4.45
CA ALA A 251 5.78 30.93 5.64
C ALA A 251 6.43 29.77 6.43
N TYR A 252 7.07 28.81 5.78
CA TYR A 252 7.73 27.70 6.47
C TYR A 252 9.00 28.16 7.17
N THR A 253 9.86 28.93 6.50
CA THR A 253 11.07 29.50 7.12
C THR A 253 10.69 30.41 8.30
N LEU A 254 9.65 31.24 8.16
CA LEU A 254 9.11 32.04 9.26
C LEU A 254 8.65 31.19 10.45
N VAL A 255 7.93 30.08 10.20
CA VAL A 255 7.48 29.18 11.27
C VAL A 255 8.66 28.48 11.94
N PHE A 256 9.61 27.89 11.20
CA PHE A 256 10.80 27.28 11.81
C PHE A 256 11.67 28.29 12.56
N SER A 257 11.77 29.54 12.07
CA SER A 257 12.44 30.67 12.72
C SER A 257 11.81 31.03 14.06
N ILE A 258 10.47 31.09 14.14
CA ILE A 258 9.75 31.35 15.39
C ILE A 258 9.79 30.15 16.35
N LEU A 259 9.53 28.93 15.88
CA LEU A 259 9.60 27.71 16.71
C LEU A 259 11.00 27.57 17.35
N THR A 260 12.08 27.78 16.59
CA THR A 260 13.46 27.79 17.11
C THR A 260 13.66 28.79 18.25
N LYS A 261 13.01 29.95 18.18
CA LYS A 261 13.11 31.00 19.21
C LYS A 261 12.23 30.72 20.43
N ILE A 262 11.07 30.09 20.26
CA ILE A 262 10.22 29.61 21.37
C ILE A 262 10.97 28.52 22.17
N LEU A 263 11.66 27.59 21.52
CA LEU A 263 12.50 26.58 22.20
C LEU A 263 13.60 27.22 23.06
N ASN A 264 14.14 28.37 22.62
CA ASN A 264 15.23 29.11 23.27
C ASN A 264 14.78 30.22 24.24
N SER A 265 13.49 30.53 24.35
CA SER A 265 12.95 31.55 25.28
C SER A 265 12.67 30.99 26.68
N ASN A 266 12.09 31.78 27.59
CA ASN A 266 11.81 31.35 28.96
C ASN A 266 10.38 30.79 29.16
N VAL A 267 9.72 30.36 28.08
CA VAL A 267 8.37 29.77 28.14
C VAL A 267 8.33 28.43 28.90
N GLN A 268 7.14 28.10 29.41
CA GLN A 268 6.86 26.86 30.15
C GLN A 268 7.21 25.60 29.35
N MET A 269 7.63 24.54 30.04
CA MET A 269 8.14 23.31 29.42
C MET A 269 7.14 22.66 28.45
N VAL A 270 5.85 22.60 28.80
CA VAL A 270 4.79 22.06 27.92
C VAL A 270 4.74 22.79 26.57
N VAL A 271 4.91 24.11 26.57
CA VAL A 271 4.98 24.91 25.33
C VAL A 271 6.20 24.53 24.50
N LYS A 272 7.34 24.25 25.15
CA LYS A 272 8.57 23.80 24.47
C LYS A 272 8.44 22.39 23.92
N ASP A 273 7.81 21.48 24.64
CA ASP A 273 7.58 20.10 24.22
C ASP A 273 6.69 20.08 22.97
N SER A 274 5.54 20.77 22.98
CA SER A 274 4.69 20.93 21.79
C SER A 274 5.41 21.63 20.63
N THR A 275 6.19 22.68 20.91
CA THR A 275 6.99 23.39 19.91
C THR A 275 8.05 22.48 19.29
N SER A 276 8.69 21.62 20.10
CA SER A 276 9.70 20.68 19.64
C SER A 276 9.08 19.61 18.77
N TYR A 277 7.96 19.02 19.21
CA TYR A 277 7.22 18.03 18.44
C TYR A 277 6.83 18.58 17.05
N VAL A 278 6.24 19.77 17.01
CA VAL A 278 5.89 20.46 15.76
C VAL A 278 7.11 20.78 14.90
N TYR A 279 8.26 21.14 15.50
CA TYR A 279 9.49 21.42 14.76
C TYR A 279 10.04 20.19 14.01
N HIS A 280 9.96 19.00 14.63
CA HIS A 280 10.45 17.76 14.02
C HIS A 280 9.50 17.22 12.95
N HIS A 281 8.19 17.17 13.24
CA HIS A 281 7.21 16.45 12.42
C HIS A 281 6.64 17.27 11.25
N LEU A 282 6.67 18.61 11.29
CA LEU A 282 6.14 19.49 10.22
C LEU A 282 6.94 19.43 8.88
N LYS A 283 7.86 18.46 8.72
CA LYS A 283 8.64 18.21 7.49
C LYS A 283 8.47 16.82 6.90
N ILE A 284 7.87 15.87 7.61
CA ILE A 284 7.86 14.46 7.22
C ILE A 284 6.62 14.18 6.36
N ILE A 285 6.82 13.43 5.27
CA ILE A 285 5.74 12.91 4.42
C ILE A 285 5.90 11.39 4.35
N THR A 286 5.05 10.71 5.10
CA THR A 286 4.80 9.27 4.98
C THR A 286 3.30 9.08 5.19
N ILE A 287 2.60 8.48 4.24
CA ILE A 287 1.14 8.30 4.28
C ILE A 287 0.85 6.81 4.06
N PRO A 288 0.63 6.02 5.14
CA PRO A 288 0.17 4.66 5.02
C PRO A 288 -1.33 4.66 4.65
N THR A 289 -1.67 4.40 3.40
CA THR A 289 -3.07 4.27 2.96
C THR A 289 -3.57 2.85 3.19
N TYR A 290 -4.14 2.59 4.37
CA TYR A 290 -4.82 1.34 4.70
C TYR A 290 -6.23 1.63 5.23
N LEU A 291 -7.22 0.83 4.85
CA LEU A 291 -8.55 0.88 5.47
C LEU A 291 -8.50 0.16 6.82
N ASP A 292 -9.02 0.82 7.87
CA ASP A 292 -9.02 0.28 9.22
C ASP A 292 -10.21 -0.67 9.47
N SER A 293 -9.91 -1.89 9.90
CA SER A 293 -10.89 -2.90 10.32
C SER A 293 -11.60 -2.57 11.65
N ASN A 294 -11.05 -1.66 12.46
CA ASN A 294 -11.56 -1.36 13.80
C ASN A 294 -12.78 -0.43 13.85
N LEU A 295 -13.32 -0.01 12.69
CA LEU A 295 -14.42 0.96 12.57
C LEU A 295 -15.67 0.57 13.42
N LYS A 296 -15.95 -0.73 13.58
CA LYS A 296 -17.02 -1.26 14.45
C LYS A 296 -16.79 -0.96 15.94
N TYR A 297 -15.54 -1.02 16.41
CA TYR A 297 -15.17 -0.67 17.78
C TYR A 297 -15.24 0.85 18.00
N MET A 298 -14.88 1.65 16.99
CA MET A 298 -15.02 3.11 17.04
C MET A 298 -16.48 3.56 17.16
N HIS A 299 -17.44 2.94 16.46
CA HIS A 299 -18.85 3.26 16.67
C HIS A 299 -19.30 3.05 18.14
N HIS A 300 -18.76 2.07 18.86
CA HIS A 300 -19.05 1.88 20.29
C HIS A 300 -18.38 2.93 21.19
N LEU A 301 -17.15 3.38 20.87
CA LEU A 301 -16.50 4.51 21.53
C LEU A 301 -17.23 5.85 21.32
N LEU A 302 -17.89 6.01 20.17
CA LEU A 302 -18.45 7.28 19.70
C LEU A 302 -19.96 7.43 19.91
N GLU A 303 -20.67 6.36 20.33
CA GLU A 303 -22.13 6.34 20.53
C GLU A 303 -22.65 7.41 21.52
N LYS A 304 -21.78 7.86 22.44
CA LYS A 304 -22.05 8.73 23.61
C LYS A 304 -20.91 9.73 23.81
N ASP A 305 -20.86 10.40 24.97
CA ASP A 305 -19.65 11.08 25.45
C ASP A 305 -18.49 10.08 25.58
N ILE A 306 -17.24 10.54 25.43
CA ILE A 306 -16.07 9.64 25.34
C ILE A 306 -15.89 8.87 26.66
N ASP A 307 -16.06 7.55 26.59
CA ASP A 307 -15.72 6.64 27.68
C ASP A 307 -14.18 6.48 27.73
N ILE A 308 -13.56 7.17 28.69
CA ILE A 308 -12.10 7.12 28.92
C ILE A 308 -11.64 5.71 29.32
N GLY A 309 -12.50 4.90 29.96
CA GLY A 309 -12.21 3.52 30.31
C GLY A 309 -12.14 2.61 29.08
N LEU A 310 -13.13 2.73 28.18
CA LEU A 310 -13.18 2.02 26.91
C LEU A 310 -12.07 2.51 25.94
N LEU A 311 -11.73 3.80 25.96
CA LEU A 311 -10.65 4.34 25.16
C LEU A 311 -9.29 3.82 25.62
N LEU A 312 -9.05 3.76 26.93
CA LEU A 312 -7.84 3.15 27.50
C LEU A 312 -7.79 1.63 27.31
N SER A 313 -8.91 0.93 27.09
CA SER A 313 -8.90 -0.51 26.79
C SER A 313 -8.41 -0.87 25.39
N ALA A 314 -8.12 0.11 24.52
CA ALA A 314 -7.32 -0.11 23.30
C ALA A 314 -5.86 -0.54 23.60
N VAL A 315 -5.38 -0.35 24.85
CA VAL A 315 -4.05 -0.80 25.29
C VAL A 315 -4.15 -2.19 25.93
N ILE A 316 -4.13 -3.24 25.10
CA ILE A 316 -4.38 -4.63 25.52
C ILE A 316 -3.09 -5.41 25.93
N PRO A 317 -3.14 -6.28 26.97
CA PRO A 317 -1.96 -7.01 27.47
C PRO A 317 -1.30 -8.00 26.50
N GLN A 318 -1.95 -8.34 25.39
CA GLN A 318 -1.39 -9.20 24.34
C GLN A 318 -0.46 -8.46 23.38
N GLU A 319 -0.56 -7.12 23.33
CA GLU A 319 0.15 -6.29 22.34
C GLU A 319 1.14 -5.31 22.97
N PHE A 320 0.97 -5.02 24.26
CA PHE A 320 1.77 -4.06 25.03
C PHE A 320 2.43 -4.73 26.23
N ASP A 321 3.60 -4.24 26.61
CA ASP A 321 4.39 -4.76 27.73
C ASP A 321 3.78 -4.44 29.11
N GLU A 322 4.28 -5.12 30.14
CA GLU A 322 3.78 -4.99 31.52
C GLU A 322 3.91 -3.57 32.10
N ASP A 323 4.93 -2.78 31.72
CA ASP A 323 5.04 -1.39 32.17
C ASP A 323 3.96 -0.52 31.50
N THR A 324 3.72 -0.72 30.21
CA THR A 324 2.67 0.00 29.48
C THR A 324 1.27 -0.30 30.03
N ILE A 325 0.97 -1.58 30.34
CA ILE A 325 -0.28 -1.97 31.00
C ILE A 325 -0.39 -1.34 32.40
N ARG A 326 0.68 -1.36 33.19
CA ARG A 326 0.78 -0.73 34.52
C ARG A 326 0.53 0.79 34.45
N MET A 327 1.04 1.47 33.42
CA MET A 327 0.78 2.91 33.20
C MET A 327 -0.70 3.17 32.89
N LYS A 328 -1.29 2.41 31.96
CA LYS A 328 -2.71 2.48 31.61
C LYS A 328 -3.62 2.22 32.82
N ASP A 329 -3.33 1.22 33.66
CA ASP A 329 -4.12 0.92 34.87
C ASP A 329 -3.98 2.00 35.96
N ARG A 330 -2.79 2.60 36.12
CA ARG A 330 -2.59 3.76 37.01
C ARG A 330 -3.36 4.99 36.53
N LEU A 331 -3.33 5.27 35.23
CA LEU A 331 -4.04 6.42 34.64
C LEU A 331 -5.56 6.24 34.73
N LEU A 332 -6.08 5.03 34.45
CA LEU A 332 -7.48 4.68 34.68
C LEU A 332 -7.87 4.83 36.17
N THR A 333 -7.01 4.38 37.09
CA THR A 333 -7.21 4.54 38.53
C THR A 333 -7.25 6.01 38.96
N TYR A 334 -6.46 6.89 38.34
CA TYR A 334 -6.52 8.34 38.57
C TYR A 334 -7.89 8.90 38.16
N PHE A 335 -8.35 8.59 36.95
CA PHE A 335 -9.68 9.03 36.48
C PHE A 335 -10.81 8.49 37.36
N ILE A 336 -10.75 7.23 37.83
CA ILE A 336 -11.77 6.67 38.72
C ILE A 336 -11.78 7.34 40.11
N ARG A 337 -10.62 7.72 40.67
CA ARG A 337 -10.52 8.17 42.08
C ARG A 337 -10.53 9.68 42.28
N ASN A 338 -9.95 10.46 41.37
CA ASN A 338 -9.70 11.89 41.56
C ASN A 338 -10.60 12.78 40.67
N TYR A 339 -11.66 12.21 40.11
CA TYR A 339 -12.51 12.80 39.08
C TYR A 339 -13.09 14.18 39.46
N ARG A 340 -12.80 15.19 38.64
CA ARG A 340 -13.51 16.48 38.62
C ARG A 340 -14.03 16.73 37.22
N ASN A 341 -15.35 16.92 37.09
CA ASN A 341 -16.01 17.17 35.79
C ASN A 341 -15.30 18.27 34.99
N GLU A 342 -14.93 19.36 35.66
CA GLU A 342 -14.30 20.54 35.07
C GLU A 342 -13.05 20.22 34.24
N ASP A 343 -12.20 19.29 34.68
CA ASP A 343 -10.91 19.03 34.03
C ASP A 343 -11.10 18.22 32.74
N ILE A 344 -12.06 17.29 32.72
CA ILE A 344 -12.48 16.60 31.50
C ILE A 344 -13.23 17.54 30.57
N THR A 345 -14.03 18.47 31.08
CA THR A 345 -14.61 19.54 30.23
C THR A 345 -13.52 20.40 29.57
N LYS A 346 -12.40 20.72 30.26
CA LYS A 346 -11.26 21.45 29.67
C LYS A 346 -10.54 20.66 28.57
N ILE A 347 -10.34 19.35 28.76
CA ILE A 347 -9.72 18.45 27.77
C ILE A 347 -10.61 18.32 26.53
N LEU A 348 -11.89 17.98 26.74
CA LEU A 348 -12.85 17.66 25.68
C LEU A 348 -13.44 18.90 24.96
N LYS A 349 -13.36 20.11 25.54
CA LYS A 349 -13.87 21.33 24.88
C LYS A 349 -13.18 21.53 23.52
N GLY A 350 -13.98 21.50 22.45
CA GLY A 350 -13.49 21.60 21.07
C GLY A 350 -12.62 20.40 20.68
N PHE A 351 -12.92 19.20 21.16
CA PHE A 351 -12.26 17.97 20.72
C PHE A 351 -13.15 17.27 19.70
N ASN A 352 -12.72 17.22 18.44
CA ASN A 352 -13.43 16.44 17.44
C ASN A 352 -13.10 14.95 17.59
N LYS A 353 -13.83 14.26 18.47
CA LYS A 353 -13.69 12.82 18.70
C LYS A 353 -13.91 11.97 17.44
N PHE A 354 -14.67 12.49 16.47
CA PHE A 354 -14.95 11.82 15.21
C PHE A 354 -13.80 12.00 14.17
N ALA A 355 -12.78 12.83 14.43
CA ALA A 355 -11.71 13.12 13.47
C ALA A 355 -10.69 11.96 13.26
N TYR A 356 -10.89 10.86 13.95
CA TYR A 356 -10.00 9.71 14.02
C TYR A 356 -10.83 8.46 13.73
N ASN A 357 -10.32 7.60 12.84
CA ASN A 357 -10.92 6.33 12.43
C ASN A 357 -10.35 5.13 13.20
N ASP A 358 -9.15 5.26 13.79
CA ASP A 358 -8.50 4.26 14.63
C ASP A 358 -8.64 4.61 16.15
N PRO A 359 -8.94 3.64 17.04
CA PRO A 359 -9.04 3.86 18.50
C PRO A 359 -7.74 4.36 19.17
N LEU A 360 -6.58 3.88 18.70
CA LEU A 360 -5.27 4.33 19.17
C LEU A 360 -5.01 5.78 18.75
N ASP A 361 -5.50 6.22 17.59
CA ASP A 361 -5.36 7.62 17.17
C ASP A 361 -6.23 8.58 17.98
N LEU A 362 -7.47 8.16 18.30
CA LEU A 362 -8.30 8.88 19.26
C LEU A 362 -7.63 8.94 20.65
N LEU A 363 -6.96 7.87 21.08
CA LEU A 363 -6.23 7.82 22.35
C LEU A 363 -4.94 8.66 22.33
N LEU A 364 -4.15 8.65 21.25
CA LEU A 364 -2.97 9.50 21.06
C LEU A 364 -3.37 10.98 21.11
N ALA A 365 -4.44 11.37 20.42
CA ALA A 365 -4.99 12.72 20.45
C ALA A 365 -5.47 13.10 21.87
N PHE A 366 -6.19 12.20 22.55
CA PHE A 366 -6.68 12.42 23.91
C PHE A 366 -5.53 12.58 24.93
N LEU A 367 -4.51 11.72 24.88
CA LEU A 367 -3.33 11.80 25.76
C LEU A 367 -2.53 13.08 25.49
N THR A 368 -2.37 13.48 24.23
CA THR A 368 -1.74 14.76 23.86
C THR A 368 -2.49 15.94 24.45
N ARG A 369 -3.83 15.97 24.35
CA ARG A 369 -4.66 17.02 24.98
C ARG A 369 -4.60 16.99 26.50
N LEU A 370 -4.54 15.80 27.12
CA LEU A 370 -4.40 15.61 28.56
C LEU A 370 -3.09 16.23 29.07
N ILE A 371 -1.96 15.92 28.43
CA ILE A 371 -0.63 16.47 28.76
C ILE A 371 -0.63 18.00 28.60
N ASN A 372 -1.13 18.50 27.46
CA ASN A 372 -1.05 19.92 27.09
C ASN A 372 -2.02 20.83 27.85
N ARG A 373 -3.20 20.34 28.27
CA ARG A 373 -4.28 21.17 28.85
C ARG A 373 -4.50 21.00 30.36
N VAL A 374 -4.00 19.94 31.00
CA VAL A 374 -4.02 19.83 32.47
C VAL A 374 -2.81 20.57 33.04
N LEU A 375 -3.05 21.44 34.02
CA LEU A 375 -1.98 22.22 34.65
C LEU A 375 -1.10 21.34 35.54
N SER A 376 0.21 21.54 35.41
CA SER A 376 1.25 20.92 36.23
C SER A 376 1.19 21.45 37.68
N SER A 377 0.61 20.65 38.56
CA SER A 377 0.57 20.86 40.01
C SER A 377 1.28 19.70 40.71
N PRO A 378 1.73 19.84 41.97
CA PRO A 378 2.42 18.77 42.69
C PRO A 378 1.68 17.42 42.71
N ASN A 379 0.34 17.44 42.62
CA ASN A 379 -0.50 16.23 42.61
C ASN A 379 -0.93 15.76 41.21
N THR A 380 -0.67 16.56 40.15
CA THR A 380 -1.02 16.22 38.75
C THR A 380 0.19 15.95 37.86
N ASN A 381 1.40 16.35 38.26
CA ASN A 381 2.64 16.03 37.53
C ASN A 381 2.81 14.52 37.28
N SER A 382 2.46 13.68 38.27
CA SER A 382 2.48 12.21 38.12
C SER A 382 1.53 11.69 37.05
N VAL A 383 0.45 12.41 36.76
CA VAL A 383 -0.54 12.06 35.72
C VAL A 383 0.00 12.45 34.35
N GLN A 384 0.62 13.63 34.22
CA GLN A 384 1.29 14.04 32.98
C GLN A 384 2.44 13.10 32.63
N GLN A 385 3.28 12.71 33.60
CA GLN A 385 4.37 11.74 33.40
C GLN A 385 3.85 10.37 32.94
N LEU A 386 2.82 9.82 33.61
CA LEU A 386 2.17 8.57 33.18
C LEU A 386 1.54 8.68 31.79
N ALA A 387 0.94 9.84 31.46
CA ALA A 387 0.37 10.08 30.14
C ALA A 387 1.44 10.21 29.04
N SER A 388 2.56 10.89 29.28
CA SER A 388 3.67 11.02 28.32
C SER A 388 4.37 9.69 28.07
N ALA A 389 4.63 8.90 29.11
CA ALA A 389 5.24 7.58 28.98
C ALA A 389 4.31 6.59 28.26
N LEU A 390 2.99 6.64 28.54
CA LEU A 390 1.98 5.87 27.82
C LEU A 390 1.81 6.32 26.36
N LEU A 391 1.83 7.63 26.09
CA LEU A 391 1.80 8.19 24.74
C LEU A 391 2.99 7.66 23.92
N SER A 392 4.21 7.68 24.48
CA SER A 392 5.42 7.13 23.87
C SER A 392 5.28 5.65 23.51
N ALA A 393 4.73 4.83 24.41
CA ALA A 393 4.50 3.40 24.16
C ALA A 393 3.44 3.14 23.07
N ILE A 394 2.34 3.88 23.06
CA ILE A 394 1.29 3.77 22.03
C ILE A 394 1.81 4.26 20.67
N PHE A 395 2.57 5.35 20.65
CA PHE A 395 3.16 5.90 19.43
C PHE A 395 4.15 4.90 18.80
N MET A 396 5.08 4.38 19.59
CA MET A 396 5.97 3.29 19.16
C MET A 396 5.17 2.10 18.61
N LYS A 397 4.10 1.67 19.31
CA LYS A 397 3.29 0.54 18.84
C LYS A 397 2.53 0.83 17.54
N LYS A 398 1.98 2.03 17.35
CA LYS A 398 1.31 2.42 16.09
C LYS A 398 2.28 2.26 14.91
N TYR A 399 3.44 2.90 15.00
CA TYR A 399 4.42 2.89 13.93
C TYR A 399 5.16 1.54 13.79
N SER A 400 5.18 0.70 14.83
CA SER A 400 5.67 -0.69 14.73
C SER A 400 4.64 -1.69 14.17
N ARG A 401 3.33 -1.38 14.13
CA ARG A 401 2.30 -2.27 13.54
C ARG A 401 2.39 -2.34 12.02
N ILE A 402 2.88 -1.28 11.37
CA ILE A 402 2.99 -1.19 9.91
C ILE A 402 3.86 -2.34 9.38
N PHE A 403 3.50 -2.93 8.23
CA PHE A 403 4.25 -4.00 7.57
C PHE A 403 5.62 -3.58 6.98
N THR A 404 6.15 -2.42 7.37
CA THR A 404 7.55 -2.07 7.10
C THR A 404 8.48 -2.97 7.91
N PRO A 405 9.60 -3.46 7.32
CA PRO A 405 10.71 -4.06 8.07
C PRO A 405 11.52 -2.99 8.84
N PHE A 406 11.25 -1.71 8.58
CA PHE A 406 11.94 -0.56 9.15
C PHE A 406 11.11 0.17 10.22
N VAL A 407 11.81 0.68 11.23
CA VAL A 407 11.31 1.70 12.18
C VAL A 407 11.01 2.99 11.43
N SER A 408 9.87 3.63 11.72
CA SER A 408 9.41 4.79 10.96
C SER A 408 10.13 6.09 11.35
N PRO A 409 10.29 7.06 10.41
CA PRO A 409 11.04 8.30 10.65
C PRO A 409 10.33 9.30 11.59
N GLU A 410 9.05 9.07 11.91
CA GLU A 410 8.31 9.82 12.93
C GLU A 410 8.69 9.44 14.37
N ILE A 411 9.41 8.33 14.57
CA ILE A 411 9.94 7.98 15.90
C ILE A 411 11.20 8.82 16.16
N ASP A 412 11.11 9.79 17.08
CA ASP A 412 12.23 10.63 17.49
C ASP A 412 12.74 10.33 18.91
N VAL A 413 13.97 10.77 19.20
CA VAL A 413 14.64 10.50 20.48
C VAL A 413 13.99 11.19 21.70
N LEU A 414 13.22 12.26 21.51
CA LEU A 414 12.46 12.91 22.59
C LEU A 414 11.24 12.07 22.94
N ILE A 415 10.50 11.56 21.95
CA ILE A 415 9.40 10.60 22.14
C ILE A 415 9.91 9.38 22.92
N LEU A 416 11.06 8.83 22.52
CA LEU A 416 11.68 7.69 23.23
C LEU A 416 12.09 8.03 24.67
N LEU A 417 12.56 9.25 24.96
CA LEU A 417 12.94 9.70 26.32
C LEU A 417 11.73 9.81 27.28
N GLU A 418 10.53 10.11 26.81
CA GLU A 418 9.33 10.12 27.67
C GLU A 418 9.05 8.75 28.31
N SER A 419 9.39 7.64 27.64
CA SER A 419 9.18 6.28 28.15
C SER A 419 9.97 5.92 29.42
N VAL A 420 10.95 6.75 29.80
CA VAL A 420 11.76 6.58 31.01
C VAL A 420 11.10 7.24 32.23
N GLN A 421 10.12 8.14 32.04
CA GLN A 421 9.53 8.98 33.09
C GLN A 421 8.44 8.27 33.93
N ILE A 422 8.74 7.07 34.43
CA ILE A 422 7.81 6.26 35.22
C ILE A 422 7.92 6.66 36.70
N SER A 423 6.79 6.71 37.41
CA SER A 423 6.69 7.21 38.80
C SER A 423 7.52 6.46 39.86
N ASP A 424 8.09 5.30 39.50
CA ASP A 424 8.82 4.39 40.40
C ASP A 424 10.35 4.50 40.21
N VAL A 425 10.82 5.44 39.38
CA VAL A 425 12.21 5.58 38.93
C VAL A 425 13.03 6.48 39.86
N ASP A 426 14.33 6.21 39.97
CA ASP A 426 15.30 7.02 40.71
C ASP A 426 15.27 8.50 40.25
N GLN A 427 15.16 9.41 41.23
CA GLN A 427 15.20 10.85 41.02
C GLN A 427 16.50 11.31 40.32
N VAL A 428 17.62 10.60 40.51
CA VAL A 428 18.87 10.86 39.78
C VAL A 428 18.73 10.51 38.30
N LEU A 429 18.09 9.39 37.95
CA LEU A 429 17.81 9.05 36.56
C LEU A 429 16.84 10.05 35.94
N GLN A 430 15.72 10.39 36.61
CA GLN A 430 14.77 11.39 36.11
C GLN A 430 15.45 12.75 35.86
N SER A 431 16.22 13.27 36.83
CA SER A 431 16.94 14.54 36.63
C SER A 431 17.98 14.49 35.51
N THR A 432 18.51 13.31 35.19
CA THR A 432 19.40 13.09 34.03
C THR A 432 18.60 13.07 32.72
N VAL A 433 17.44 12.41 32.68
CA VAL A 433 16.48 12.45 31.55
C VAL A 433 16.08 13.89 31.24
N ASP A 434 15.63 14.63 32.26
CA ASP A 434 15.24 16.04 32.14
C ASP A 434 16.39 16.90 31.61
N SER A 435 17.62 16.67 32.10
CA SER A 435 18.82 17.40 31.67
C SER A 435 19.28 17.06 30.24
N ILE A 436 18.93 15.88 29.71
CA ILE A 436 19.12 15.54 28.30
C ILE A 436 18.02 16.18 27.46
N LYS A 437 16.74 15.99 27.85
CA LYS A 437 15.56 16.53 27.16
C LYS A 437 15.67 18.05 26.98
N LEU A 438 16.02 18.80 28.03
CA LEU A 438 16.29 20.25 27.97
C LEU A 438 17.42 20.62 27.01
N GLU A 439 18.52 19.86 27.00
CA GLU A 439 19.67 20.13 26.11
C GLU A 439 19.32 19.86 24.64
N LEU A 440 18.56 18.80 24.34
CA LEU A 440 18.08 18.49 22.99
C LEU A 440 17.01 19.48 22.49
N ILE A 441 16.07 19.88 23.35
CA ILE A 441 15.04 20.89 23.05
C ILE A 441 15.68 22.26 22.74
N SER A 442 16.70 22.68 23.49
CA SER A 442 17.44 23.92 23.18
C SER A 442 18.27 23.83 21.88
N LYS A 443 18.56 22.61 21.41
CA LYS A 443 19.41 22.33 20.23
C LYS A 443 18.67 21.39 19.27
N PRO A 444 17.56 21.80 18.62
CA PRO A 444 16.73 20.88 17.84
C PRO A 444 17.47 20.19 16.66
N LYS A 445 18.50 20.84 16.09
CA LYS A 445 19.40 20.18 15.11
C LYS A 445 20.18 18.98 15.68
N LEU A 446 20.50 19.03 16.98
CA LEU A 446 21.16 17.95 17.72
C LEU A 446 20.19 16.83 18.06
N SER A 447 18.91 17.17 18.35
CA SER A 447 17.82 16.22 18.50
C SER A 447 17.60 15.41 17.22
N VAL A 448 17.40 16.08 16.07
CA VAL A 448 17.32 15.43 14.74
C VAL A 448 18.54 14.53 14.46
N LEU A 449 19.76 15.03 14.71
CA LEU A 449 20.98 14.26 14.49
C LEU A 449 21.07 13.03 15.39
N LEU A 450 20.61 13.10 16.65
CA LEU A 450 20.57 11.96 17.56
C LEU A 450 19.48 10.94 17.17
N SER A 451 18.34 11.39 16.62
CA SER A 451 17.34 10.50 16.04
C SER A 451 17.85 9.72 14.82
N THR A 452 18.82 10.22 14.05
CA THR A 452 19.46 9.43 12.96
C THR A 452 20.33 8.25 13.45
N LEU A 453 20.42 8.02 14.77
CA LEU A 453 21.00 6.81 15.36
C LEU A 453 19.97 5.76 15.77
N ILE A 454 18.68 6.05 15.62
CA ILE A 454 17.60 5.08 15.89
C ILE A 454 17.80 3.89 14.93
N PRO A 455 17.84 2.64 15.43
CA PRO A 455 17.96 1.47 14.57
C PRO A 455 16.87 1.45 13.51
N THR A 456 17.24 1.26 12.24
CA THR A 456 16.27 0.99 11.18
C THR A 456 15.61 -0.36 11.39
N GLU A 457 16.35 -1.34 11.92
CA GLU A 457 15.88 -2.72 12.16
C GLU A 457 14.80 -2.78 13.25
N LYS A 458 13.59 -3.19 12.86
CA LYS A 458 12.39 -3.26 13.72
C LYS A 458 12.58 -4.05 15.03
N GLU A 459 13.27 -5.19 14.96
CA GLU A 459 13.59 -6.05 16.12
C GLU A 459 14.45 -5.35 17.19
N LYS A 460 15.21 -4.31 16.80
CA LYS A 460 16.01 -3.51 17.74
C LYS A 460 15.20 -2.40 18.42
N CYS A 461 13.90 -2.27 18.10
CA CYS A 461 13.02 -1.20 18.54
C CYS A 461 11.59 -1.64 18.88
N GLU A 462 11.36 -2.91 19.27
CA GLU A 462 10.03 -3.42 19.63
C GLU A 462 9.38 -2.67 20.81
N THR A 463 10.19 -2.17 21.73
CA THR A 463 9.76 -1.33 22.86
C THR A 463 10.50 0.01 22.90
N PRO A 464 9.89 1.09 23.41
CA PRO A 464 10.55 2.41 23.51
C PRO A 464 11.90 2.35 24.24
N LYS A 465 11.99 1.61 25.35
CA LYS A 465 13.20 1.50 26.18
C LYS A 465 14.33 0.77 25.46
N GLN A 466 14.03 -0.32 24.77
CA GLN A 466 14.98 -1.08 23.94
C GLN A 466 15.50 -0.22 22.78
N CYS A 467 14.59 0.47 22.10
CA CYS A 467 14.92 1.39 21.01
C CYS A 467 15.85 2.52 21.49
N LEU A 468 15.54 3.15 22.62
CA LEU A 468 16.37 4.17 23.25
C LEU A 468 17.76 3.65 23.65
N VAL A 469 17.84 2.46 24.27
CA VAL A 469 19.10 1.81 24.66
C VAL A 469 19.96 1.48 23.44
N ASN A 470 19.36 1.03 22.34
CA ASN A 470 20.09 0.73 21.11
C ASN A 470 20.54 2.01 20.38
N THR A 471 19.69 3.03 20.33
CA THR A 471 20.03 4.39 19.85
C THR A 471 21.21 4.98 20.61
N PHE A 472 21.18 4.91 21.95
CA PHE A 472 22.21 5.49 22.81
C PHE A 472 23.53 4.72 22.78
N GLN A 473 23.52 3.40 22.50
CA GLN A 473 24.76 2.63 22.26
C GLN A 473 25.50 3.13 21.01
N GLN A 474 24.81 3.70 20.02
CA GLN A 474 25.41 4.22 18.79
C GLN A 474 25.97 5.65 18.94
N VAL A 475 25.78 6.33 20.09
CA VAL A 475 26.13 7.76 20.27
C VAL A 475 27.62 8.08 20.01
N SER A 476 28.50 7.09 20.12
CA SER A 476 29.91 7.18 19.74
C SER A 476 30.13 7.66 18.31
N LYS A 477 29.25 7.27 17.36
CA LYS A 477 29.28 7.71 15.95
C LYS A 477 29.16 9.23 15.78
N LEU A 478 28.65 9.94 16.78
CA LEU A 478 28.43 11.39 16.78
C LEU A 478 29.38 12.16 17.70
N GLN A 479 30.45 11.55 18.22
CA GLN A 479 31.38 12.20 19.17
C GLN A 479 31.96 13.55 18.70
N ASN A 480 32.10 13.77 17.39
CA ASN A 480 32.58 15.04 16.83
C ASN A 480 31.51 16.16 16.82
N ASN A 481 30.23 15.81 16.99
CA ASN A 481 29.07 16.70 16.88
C ASN A 481 28.31 16.92 18.21
N ILE A 482 28.56 16.09 19.22
CA ILE A 482 27.90 16.11 20.53
C ILE A 482 28.88 16.59 21.61
N SER A 483 28.39 17.32 22.63
CA SER A 483 29.23 17.72 23.77
C SER A 483 29.62 16.49 24.61
N LEU A 484 30.87 16.41 25.08
CA LEU A 484 31.32 15.30 25.94
C LEU A 484 30.41 15.13 27.18
N THR A 485 29.91 16.23 27.73
CA THR A 485 28.94 16.26 28.83
C THR A 485 27.64 15.55 28.45
N LEU A 486 27.07 15.82 27.28
CA LEU A 486 25.84 15.18 26.83
C LEU A 486 26.08 13.70 26.48
N THR A 487 27.21 13.36 25.83
CA THR A 487 27.62 11.97 25.61
C THR A 487 27.72 11.19 26.93
N THR A 488 28.27 11.79 27.98
CA THR A 488 28.37 11.16 29.32
C THR A 488 26.99 10.97 29.94
N LYS A 489 26.08 11.95 29.88
CA LYS A 489 24.69 11.78 30.34
C LYS A 489 23.99 10.62 29.59
N ILE A 490 24.10 10.60 28.27
CA ILE A 490 23.50 9.56 27.39
C ILE A 490 24.04 8.17 27.75
N GLN A 491 25.36 8.04 27.92
CA GLN A 491 26.00 6.78 28.32
C GLN A 491 25.58 6.33 29.73
N ASN A 492 25.43 7.25 30.68
CA ASN A 492 24.93 6.92 32.02
C ASN A 492 23.49 6.37 31.98
N ILE A 493 22.58 6.99 31.20
CA ILE A 493 21.21 6.47 31.02
C ILE A 493 21.23 5.11 30.33
N ALA A 494 22.00 4.96 29.25
CA ALA A 494 22.10 3.68 28.53
C ALA A 494 22.63 2.55 29.44
N TYR A 495 23.58 2.84 30.32
CA TYR A 495 24.08 1.92 31.33
C TYR A 495 22.98 1.56 32.34
N ILE A 496 22.34 2.56 32.97
CA ILE A 496 21.31 2.33 33.98
C ILE A 496 20.17 1.49 33.39
N LEU A 497 19.61 1.88 32.25
CA LEU A 497 18.56 1.13 31.56
C LEU A 497 19.01 -0.31 31.25
N LYS A 498 20.22 -0.50 30.70
CA LYS A 498 20.74 -1.85 30.41
C LYS A 498 20.93 -2.72 31.66
N THR A 499 21.28 -2.14 32.80
CA THR A 499 21.38 -2.87 34.08
C THR A 499 20.02 -3.16 34.72
N THR A 500 19.01 -2.29 34.53
CA THR A 500 17.66 -2.50 35.06
C THR A 500 16.83 -3.44 34.17
N SER A 501 17.12 -3.49 32.87
CA SER A 501 16.43 -4.36 31.90
C SER A 501 16.96 -5.80 31.84
N GLN A 502 17.99 -6.18 32.62
CA GLN A 502 18.36 -7.59 32.73
C GLN A 502 17.35 -8.33 33.63
N PRO A 503 16.62 -9.33 33.12
CA PRO A 503 15.78 -10.16 33.99
C PRO A 503 16.66 -10.96 34.95
N GLN A 504 16.23 -11.08 36.20
CA GLN A 504 16.80 -12.03 37.16
C GLN A 504 16.46 -13.46 36.72
N GLN A 505 17.26 -14.01 35.80
CA GLN A 505 17.11 -15.40 35.39
C GLN A 505 17.35 -16.34 36.59
N LEU A 506 16.44 -17.31 36.73
CA LEU A 506 16.44 -18.37 37.73
C LEU A 506 16.47 -17.90 39.21
N LYS A 507 15.26 -17.60 39.72
CA LYS A 507 14.85 -18.20 41.00
C LYS A 507 13.39 -18.64 41.00
N GLU A 508 13.23 -19.95 40.84
CA GLU A 508 12.06 -20.79 41.11
C GLU A 508 10.69 -20.35 40.55
N SER A 509 10.14 -21.21 39.71
CA SER A 509 8.75 -21.18 39.24
C SER A 509 7.76 -21.26 40.41
N ARG A 510 7.26 -20.10 40.85
CA ARG A 510 5.97 -19.99 41.54
C ARG A 510 4.96 -19.35 40.60
N THR A 511 4.07 -20.16 40.06
CA THR A 511 2.83 -19.72 39.43
C THR A 511 1.93 -19.07 40.48
N ILE A 512 2.20 -17.80 40.78
CA ILE A 512 1.25 -16.93 41.48
C ILE A 512 0.10 -16.70 40.50
N GLN A 513 -0.92 -17.55 40.57
CA GLN A 513 -2.21 -17.24 39.99
C GLN A 513 -2.70 -15.95 40.65
N TYR A 514 -2.72 -14.86 39.90
CA TYR A 514 -3.43 -13.65 40.28
C TYR A 514 -4.94 -13.92 40.23
N SER A 515 -5.43 -14.62 41.25
CA SER A 515 -6.84 -14.71 41.56
C SER A 515 -7.31 -13.33 41.97
N ILE A 516 -7.71 -12.53 40.97
CA ILE A 516 -8.59 -11.39 41.17
C ILE A 516 -9.94 -12.00 41.60
N LYS A 517 -10.07 -12.32 42.88
CA LYS A 517 -11.39 -12.39 43.50
C LYS A 517 -12.03 -11.02 43.29
N PRO A 518 -13.20 -10.92 42.65
CA PRO A 518 -13.95 -9.68 42.67
C PRO A 518 -14.19 -9.34 44.14
N VAL A 519 -13.87 -8.10 44.54
CA VAL A 519 -14.30 -7.59 45.84
C VAL A 519 -15.81 -7.55 45.79
N ASP A 520 -16.47 -8.31 46.67
CA ASP A 520 -17.92 -8.47 46.63
C ASP A 520 -18.61 -7.17 47.08
N VAL A 521 -19.00 -6.32 46.12
CA VAL A 521 -19.62 -5.01 46.38
C VAL A 521 -21.11 -5.13 46.75
N ASN A 522 -21.54 -6.30 47.24
CA ASN A 522 -22.87 -6.51 47.82
C ASN A 522 -22.98 -6.06 49.28
N LEU A 523 -22.53 -4.83 49.58
CA LEU A 523 -22.91 -4.10 50.79
C LEU A 523 -23.83 -2.93 50.46
N TYR A 524 -25.04 -3.29 50.01
CA TYR A 524 -26.17 -2.36 49.97
C TYR A 524 -26.35 -1.70 51.33
N LEU A 525 -26.31 -0.36 51.36
CA LEU A 525 -26.55 0.44 52.54
C LEU A 525 -28.05 0.42 52.88
N ASN A 526 -28.50 -0.67 53.50
CA ASN A 526 -29.90 -0.91 53.85
C ASN A 526 -30.32 0.06 54.97
N ARG A 527 -30.80 1.23 54.56
CA ARG A 527 -30.85 2.47 55.35
C ARG A 527 -32.04 2.54 56.32
N ASP A 528 -32.36 1.43 56.99
CA ASP A 528 -33.40 1.41 58.02
C ASP A 528 -33.15 0.34 59.11
N ARG A 529 -32.31 0.71 60.10
CA ARG A 529 -32.40 0.18 61.47
C ARG A 529 -31.64 1.07 62.46
N LYS A 530 -32.24 1.30 63.63
CA LYS A 530 -31.62 1.99 64.77
C LYS A 530 -30.82 0.99 65.61
N ASN A 531 -29.65 1.44 66.07
CA ASN A 531 -28.78 0.97 67.16
C ASN A 531 -27.38 0.52 66.68
N PRO A 532 -26.29 0.98 67.33
CA PRO A 532 -24.94 0.55 67.03
C PRO A 532 -24.62 -0.79 67.70
N ILE A 533 -23.97 -1.71 66.98
CA ILE A 533 -23.27 -2.86 67.53
C ILE A 533 -21.84 -2.81 67.00
N ALA A 534 -20.85 -2.89 67.88
CA ALA A 534 -19.46 -2.66 67.55
C ALA A 534 -18.82 -3.87 66.84
N VAL A 535 -18.18 -3.63 65.70
CA VAL A 535 -17.26 -4.60 65.08
C VAL A 535 -15.89 -4.43 65.74
N THR A 536 -15.42 -5.47 66.43
CA THR A 536 -14.07 -5.48 67.02
C THR A 536 -13.14 -6.32 66.14
N ILE A 537 -12.63 -5.73 65.06
CA ILE A 537 -11.49 -6.27 64.32
C ILE A 537 -10.24 -5.63 64.92
N LYS A 538 -9.30 -6.45 65.40
CA LYS A 538 -8.02 -5.97 65.93
C LYS A 538 -7.22 -5.32 64.81
N THR A 539 -6.77 -4.10 65.01
CA THR A 539 -5.60 -3.58 64.31
C THR A 539 -4.34 -4.03 65.02
N ASP A 540 -3.34 -4.44 64.26
CA ASP A 540 -1.95 -4.16 64.63
C ASP A 540 -1.54 -2.89 63.88
N ASN A 541 -1.16 -1.86 64.63
CA ASN A 541 -0.96 -0.51 64.11
C ASN A 541 0.53 -0.25 63.83
N MET A 542 0.83 0.44 62.72
CA MET A 542 1.77 1.58 62.78
C MET A 542 1.67 2.46 61.52
N TYR A 543 0.76 3.44 61.55
CA TYR A 543 0.96 4.88 61.35
C TYR A 543 -0.39 5.55 61.04
N THR A 544 -0.69 6.66 61.72
CA THR A 544 -2.01 7.31 61.72
C THR A 544 -1.89 8.83 61.51
N ASN A 545 -3.05 9.48 61.28
CA ASN A 545 -3.28 10.94 61.24
C ASN A 545 -2.87 11.62 59.91
N ASN A 546 -3.60 12.58 59.33
CA ASN A 546 -4.93 13.15 59.64
C ASN A 546 -5.50 13.85 58.38
N VAL A 547 -6.78 13.62 58.01
CA VAL A 547 -7.56 14.50 57.10
C VAL A 547 -9.04 14.52 57.58
N PRO A 548 -9.75 15.67 57.61
CA PRO A 548 -11.10 15.75 58.20
C PRO A 548 -12.24 15.33 57.27
N SER A 549 -13.36 14.90 57.85
CA SER A 549 -14.62 14.64 57.15
C SER A 549 -15.37 15.91 56.77
N GLY A 550 -15.74 16.07 55.49
CA GLY A 550 -16.64 17.11 55.00
C GLY A 550 -17.60 16.56 53.95
N SER A 551 -18.89 16.49 54.28
CA SER A 551 -19.95 15.97 53.40
C SER A 551 -20.63 17.07 52.58
N ILE A 552 -20.99 16.79 51.31
CA ILE A 552 -22.25 17.27 50.69
C ILE A 552 -22.55 16.47 49.39
N ASN A 553 -23.85 16.24 49.17
CA ASN A 553 -24.51 15.54 48.05
C ASN A 553 -23.98 15.96 46.66
N GLY A 554 -23.87 15.13 45.62
CA GLY A 554 -24.56 13.88 45.30
C GLY A 554 -25.19 13.94 43.90
N VAL A 555 -24.60 13.22 42.93
CA VAL A 555 -25.27 12.68 41.73
C VAL A 555 -24.65 11.30 41.48
N SER A 556 -25.45 10.25 41.27
CA SER A 556 -24.96 8.88 41.14
C SER A 556 -25.09 8.35 39.70
N TYR A 557 -23.96 8.27 39.00
CA TYR A 557 -23.80 7.38 37.84
C TYR A 557 -23.24 6.04 38.32
N VAL A 558 -24.13 5.09 38.60
CA VAL A 558 -23.74 3.71 38.93
C VAL A 558 -23.33 3.00 37.65
N TRP A 559 -22.05 2.67 37.54
CA TRP A 559 -21.52 1.84 36.46
C TRP A 559 -22.02 0.40 36.65
N ASN A 560 -22.95 -0.02 35.80
CA ASN A 560 -23.54 -1.35 35.86
C ASN A 560 -22.74 -2.35 35.00
N LEU A 561 -21.63 -2.86 35.55
CA LEU A 561 -20.81 -3.88 34.90
C LEU A 561 -21.55 -5.20 34.68
N ASP A 562 -22.58 -5.50 35.49
CA ASP A 562 -23.32 -6.78 35.43
C ASP A 562 -24.07 -6.95 34.09
N LYS A 563 -24.24 -5.88 33.30
CA LYS A 563 -24.79 -5.97 31.93
C LYS A 563 -23.79 -6.53 30.89
N TYR A 564 -22.54 -6.76 31.26
CA TYR A 564 -21.46 -7.22 30.38
C TYR A 564 -20.85 -8.58 30.81
N VAL A 565 -21.38 -9.19 31.88
CA VAL A 565 -20.96 -10.52 32.34
C VAL A 565 -22.15 -11.48 32.25
N ASP A 566 -22.40 -12.01 31.05
CA ASP A 566 -23.32 -13.14 30.88
C ASP A 566 -22.68 -14.24 30.00
N LYS A 567 -22.59 -15.45 30.57
CA LYS A 567 -22.16 -16.72 29.94
C LYS A 567 -20.73 -16.82 29.39
N THR A 568 -19.73 -16.76 30.27
CA THR A 568 -18.69 -17.83 30.36
C THR A 568 -17.97 -17.81 31.71
N GLY A 569 -18.62 -18.32 32.75
CA GLY A 569 -17.98 -18.55 34.05
C GLY A 569 -17.16 -19.86 34.06
N PRO A 570 -15.98 -19.92 34.71
CA PRO A 570 -15.17 -21.14 34.76
C PRO A 570 -15.71 -22.12 35.82
N ALA A 571 -16.06 -23.34 35.38
CA ALA A 571 -16.37 -24.45 36.28
C ALA A 571 -15.07 -25.19 36.67
N VAL A 572 -14.66 -25.04 37.93
CA VAL A 572 -13.53 -25.76 38.53
C VAL A 572 -14.04 -26.61 39.68
N GLN A 573 -13.69 -27.90 39.73
CA GLN A 573 -13.36 -28.59 40.99
C GLN A 573 -12.65 -29.93 40.76
N ASN A 574 -12.00 -30.39 41.82
CA ASN A 574 -11.08 -31.53 41.83
C ASN A 574 -11.80 -32.85 42.20
N GLU A 575 -10.99 -33.91 42.24
CA GLU A 575 -11.18 -35.21 42.89
C GLU A 575 -11.81 -35.09 44.32
N LEU A 576 -12.39 -36.12 44.96
CA LEU A 576 -11.95 -37.52 44.97
C LEU A 576 -13.01 -38.49 45.59
N GLN A 577 -13.25 -39.67 44.98
CA GLN A 577 -14.04 -40.85 45.48
C GLN A 577 -15.57 -40.64 45.75
N VAL A 578 -16.49 -41.65 45.70
CA VAL A 578 -16.43 -43.13 45.83
C VAL A 578 -17.41 -43.85 44.82
N GLU A 579 -17.09 -45.10 44.44
CA GLU A 579 -17.94 -46.21 43.85
C GLU A 579 -18.64 -46.15 42.46
N THR A 580 -18.16 -47.04 41.55
CA THR A 580 -18.83 -47.91 40.54
C THR A 580 -20.27 -47.63 40.08
N VAL A 581 -20.59 -47.59 38.76
CA VAL A 581 -20.63 -48.70 37.75
C VAL A 581 -20.36 -48.10 36.33
N GLY A 582 -19.47 -48.62 35.48
CA GLY A 582 -19.71 -49.62 34.41
C GLY A 582 -20.40 -49.02 33.14
N TRP A 583 -20.01 -49.25 31.87
CA TRP A 583 -19.16 -50.29 31.24
C TRP A 583 -18.27 -49.73 30.10
N GLU A 584 -17.15 -50.41 29.87
CA GLU A 584 -16.39 -50.67 28.62
C GLU A 584 -16.27 -49.62 27.47
N THR A 585 -15.02 -49.24 27.19
CA THR A 585 -14.53 -48.79 25.87
C THR A 585 -13.62 -49.85 25.26
N GLY A 586 -13.74 -50.17 23.96
CA GLY A 586 -12.75 -51.02 23.30
C GLY A 586 -12.99 -51.29 21.81
N ILE A 587 -12.15 -50.69 20.95
CA ILE A 587 -11.72 -51.27 19.66
C ILE A 587 -10.21 -51.04 19.56
N ALA A 588 -9.46 -52.10 19.30
CA ALA A 588 -7.99 -52.08 19.33
C ALA A 588 -7.37 -51.73 17.96
N THR A 589 -6.10 -51.34 17.99
CA THR A 589 -5.23 -51.30 16.80
C THR A 589 -4.28 -52.48 16.86
N GLU A 590 -4.35 -53.37 15.88
CA GLU A 590 -3.25 -54.29 15.55
C GLU A 590 -3.37 -54.74 14.09
N ILE A 591 -2.23 -55.03 13.48
CA ILE A 591 -2.09 -55.50 12.10
C ILE A 591 -1.38 -56.85 12.18
N ASP A 592 -1.92 -57.88 11.54
CA ASP A 592 -1.21 -59.16 11.39
C ASP A 592 -1.40 -59.75 9.98
N PHE A 593 -0.42 -60.52 9.52
CA PHE A 593 -0.24 -60.95 8.14
C PHE A 593 -0.33 -62.47 8.01
N THR A 594 -1.47 -63.00 7.52
CA THR A 594 -1.57 -64.42 7.11
C THR A 594 -2.39 -64.64 5.84
N GLU A 595 -1.71 -65.01 4.76
CA GLU A 595 -2.22 -65.90 3.71
C GLU A 595 -2.22 -67.38 4.20
N PRO A 596 -2.73 -68.36 3.45
CA PRO A 596 -3.98 -68.40 2.66
C PRO A 596 -4.78 -69.70 2.91
N LYS A 597 -6.02 -69.82 2.38
CA LYS A 597 -6.53 -71.10 1.80
C LYS A 597 -7.87 -71.00 1.06
N MET A 598 -8.05 -71.90 0.10
CA MET A 598 -9.31 -72.18 -0.60
C MET A 598 -10.30 -72.96 0.29
N VAL A 599 -11.59 -72.65 0.18
CA VAL A 599 -12.70 -73.63 0.01
C VAL A 599 -13.76 -72.99 -0.89
N SER A 600 -14.39 -73.78 -1.77
CA SER A 600 -15.64 -73.45 -2.46
C SER A 600 -16.71 -74.48 -2.08
N PRO A 601 -17.98 -74.07 -2.02
CA PRO A 601 -18.97 -74.89 -2.71
C PRO A 601 -20.05 -74.10 -3.48
N MET A 602 -20.55 -74.81 -4.50
CA MET A 602 -21.87 -74.80 -5.15
C MET A 602 -22.97 -73.94 -4.49
N ILE A 603 -23.63 -73.05 -5.24
CA ILE A 603 -24.77 -73.33 -6.15
C ILE A 603 -26.00 -73.83 -5.39
N ASP A 604 -27.07 -73.05 -5.46
CA ASP A 604 -28.41 -73.60 -5.66
C ASP A 604 -29.21 -72.74 -6.65
N GLN A 605 -30.10 -73.37 -7.41
CA GLN A 605 -31.13 -72.70 -8.22
C GLN A 605 -32.44 -72.70 -7.39
N MET A 606 -33.54 -72.03 -7.68
CA MET A 606 -34.07 -71.40 -8.89
C MET A 606 -35.22 -70.48 -8.45
N HIS A 607 -35.47 -69.34 -9.11
CA HIS A 607 -36.79 -69.00 -9.69
C HIS A 607 -36.83 -67.60 -10.32
N ILE A 608 -37.54 -67.50 -11.44
CA ILE A 608 -37.79 -66.29 -12.22
C ILE A 608 -39.21 -65.81 -11.93
N THR A 609 -39.39 -64.50 -11.71
CA THR A 609 -40.71 -63.85 -11.77
C THR A 609 -40.60 -62.53 -12.55
N GLU A 610 -41.10 -62.49 -13.79
CA GLU A 610 -41.35 -61.22 -14.47
C GLU A 610 -42.47 -60.44 -13.74
N ILE A 611 -42.30 -59.13 -13.55
CA ILE A 611 -43.41 -58.23 -13.21
C ILE A 611 -43.45 -57.09 -14.23
N LYS A 612 -44.61 -56.90 -14.87
CA LYS A 612 -44.79 -55.96 -15.99
C LYS A 612 -45.21 -54.56 -15.51
N ILE A 613 -44.77 -53.56 -16.27
CA ILE A 613 -44.99 -52.13 -16.05
C ILE A 613 -46.49 -51.77 -16.14
N PRO A 614 -47.03 -50.99 -15.19
CA PRO A 614 -48.17 -50.09 -15.43
C PRO A 614 -47.70 -48.66 -15.72
N LYS A 615 -48.11 -48.08 -16.86
CA LYS A 615 -47.87 -46.67 -17.18
C LYS A 615 -48.71 -45.77 -16.26
N LEU A 616 -48.09 -44.82 -15.54
CA LEU A 616 -48.85 -43.83 -14.79
C LEU A 616 -49.32 -42.68 -15.71
N LYS A 617 -50.63 -42.42 -15.71
CA LYS A 617 -51.20 -41.18 -16.27
C LYS A 617 -51.01 -40.04 -15.28
N VAL A 618 -50.60 -38.87 -15.77
CA VAL A 618 -50.83 -37.59 -15.07
C VAL A 618 -51.97 -36.88 -15.77
N THR A 619 -52.96 -36.40 -15.00
CA THR A 619 -54.23 -35.86 -15.51
C THR A 619 -54.21 -34.34 -15.47
N LEU A 620 -54.68 -33.66 -16.53
CA LEU A 620 -54.87 -32.21 -16.48
C LEU A 620 -56.00 -31.85 -15.51
N SER A 621 -55.67 -31.08 -14.48
CA SER A 621 -56.60 -30.13 -13.85
C SER A 621 -56.60 -28.81 -14.63
N LYS A 622 -57.61 -27.96 -14.39
CA LYS A 622 -58.00 -26.85 -15.29
C LYS A 622 -58.58 -25.70 -14.47
N VAL A 623 -58.58 -24.48 -15.02
CA VAL A 623 -59.16 -23.24 -14.44
C VAL A 623 -58.24 -22.67 -13.32
N ASN A 624 -57.96 -21.37 -13.19
CA ASN A 624 -58.65 -20.16 -13.69
C ASN A 624 -57.68 -19.09 -14.25
N GLN A 625 -58.17 -18.16 -15.09
CA GLN A 625 -57.44 -16.97 -15.58
C GLN A 625 -58.19 -15.68 -15.26
N PRO A 626 -57.55 -14.65 -14.67
CA PRO A 626 -58.01 -13.27 -14.79
C PRO A 626 -57.47 -12.61 -16.06
N LYS A 627 -58.30 -11.82 -16.74
CA LYS A 627 -57.90 -10.94 -17.85
C LYS A 627 -57.47 -9.57 -17.29
N PHE A 628 -56.71 -8.77 -18.05
CA PHE A 628 -57.27 -7.56 -18.68
C PHE A 628 -56.36 -6.93 -19.77
N THR A 629 -57.02 -6.42 -20.82
CA THR A 629 -56.57 -5.46 -21.86
C THR A 629 -55.08 -5.25 -22.15
N GLN A 630 -54.66 -5.73 -23.33
CA GLN A 630 -53.69 -5.06 -24.20
C GLN A 630 -54.47 -4.23 -25.24
N LYS A 631 -53.96 -3.06 -25.68
CA LYS A 631 -54.60 -2.24 -26.73
C LYS A 631 -53.56 -1.70 -27.70
N HIS A 632 -53.72 -2.03 -28.99
CA HIS A 632 -52.92 -1.46 -30.08
C HIS A 632 -53.19 0.03 -30.28
N ILE A 633 -52.22 0.73 -30.88
CA ILE A 633 -52.43 1.62 -32.04
C ILE A 633 -51.12 1.71 -32.85
N THR A 634 -51.25 2.02 -34.14
CA THR A 634 -50.23 1.84 -35.20
C THR A 634 -49.33 3.06 -35.38
N GLU A 635 -48.18 2.86 -36.03
CA GLU A 635 -47.36 3.92 -36.62
C GLU A 635 -48.12 4.71 -37.71
N HIS A 636 -47.79 6.01 -37.86
CA HIS A 636 -48.01 6.75 -39.12
C HIS A 636 -47.20 8.07 -39.17
N GLU A 637 -46.35 8.22 -40.18
CA GLU A 637 -45.98 9.53 -40.76
C GLU A 637 -47.20 10.13 -41.50
N PRO A 638 -47.37 11.48 -41.64
CA PRO A 638 -46.43 12.32 -42.41
C PRO A 638 -46.29 13.85 -42.11
N ARG A 639 -45.06 14.36 -42.34
CA ARG A 639 -44.67 15.48 -43.26
C ARG A 639 -45.57 16.73 -43.51
N GLU A 640 -44.97 17.93 -43.35
CA GLU A 640 -45.28 19.26 -43.99
C GLU A 640 -46.62 20.00 -43.60
N ARG A 641 -46.80 21.35 -43.59
CA ARG A 641 -45.94 22.56 -43.77
C ARG A 641 -46.67 23.90 -43.41
N ILE A 642 -45.90 25.01 -43.29
CA ILE A 642 -46.26 26.45 -43.53
C ILE A 642 -47.04 27.27 -42.46
N SER A 643 -46.69 28.58 -42.36
CA SER A 643 -47.44 29.75 -41.82
C SER A 643 -47.13 30.20 -40.37
N ASN A 644 -46.79 31.47 -40.05
CA ASN A 644 -46.24 32.55 -40.89
C ASN A 644 -45.45 33.64 -40.10
N ARG A 645 -44.56 34.30 -40.85
CA ARG A 645 -43.79 35.58 -40.72
C ARG A 645 -44.56 36.84 -40.21
N PRO A 646 -43.97 38.07 -40.11
CA PRO A 646 -42.54 38.54 -40.16
C PRO A 646 -42.16 39.75 -39.22
N LEU A 647 -40.97 40.37 -39.44
CA LEU A 647 -40.49 41.74 -39.04
C LEU A 647 -40.09 41.94 -37.55
N THR A 648 -39.12 42.77 -37.12
CA THR A 648 -37.97 43.52 -37.74
C THR A 648 -36.96 43.84 -36.61
N LEU A 649 -35.64 43.97 -36.82
CA LEU A 649 -34.96 45.20 -37.28
C LEU A 649 -33.44 44.97 -37.58
N LYS A 650 -32.85 45.89 -38.36
CA LYS A 650 -31.40 46.20 -38.52
C LYS A 650 -31.11 47.55 -37.78
N PRO A 651 -29.87 48.09 -37.58
CA PRO A 651 -28.76 48.11 -38.56
C PRO A 651 -27.29 48.20 -38.03
N SER A 652 -26.35 48.42 -38.97
CA SER A 652 -25.00 49.07 -38.88
C SER A 652 -23.86 48.37 -38.10
N LEU A 653 -22.63 48.17 -38.63
CA LEU A 653 -21.64 48.99 -39.39
C LEU A 653 -20.76 49.86 -38.46
N THR A 654 -19.43 49.94 -38.62
CA THR A 654 -18.60 50.22 -39.84
C THR A 654 -17.33 49.33 -39.94
N LEU A 655 -16.95 48.75 -41.11
CA LEU A 655 -16.03 49.24 -42.19
C LEU A 655 -14.55 49.37 -41.74
N ILE A 656 -13.47 48.93 -42.43
CA ILE A 656 -12.98 48.90 -43.84
C ILE A 656 -11.94 47.73 -43.97
N SER A 657 -11.55 47.07 -45.09
CA SER A 657 -12.02 46.84 -46.49
C SER A 657 -11.03 45.87 -47.23
N ASP A 658 -11.54 44.92 -48.02
CA ASP A 658 -11.07 44.35 -49.34
C ASP A 658 -9.57 43.95 -49.61
N VAL A 659 -9.20 42.69 -49.97
CA VAL A 659 -9.43 41.83 -51.20
C VAL A 659 -8.36 42.08 -52.31
N PRO A 660 -7.91 41.11 -53.18
CA PRO A 660 -8.31 39.71 -53.48
C PRO A 660 -7.18 38.68 -53.14
N SER A 661 -6.83 37.54 -53.80
CA SER A 661 -7.23 36.80 -55.05
C SER A 661 -6.77 35.32 -55.11
N LEU A 662 -7.60 34.45 -55.72
CA LEU A 662 -7.38 33.26 -56.59
C LEU A 662 -6.22 32.23 -56.36
N GLY A 663 -6.50 30.92 -56.55
CA GLY A 663 -5.43 29.90 -56.66
C GLY A 663 -5.77 28.39 -56.62
N THR A 664 -6.84 27.97 -57.29
CA THR A 664 -7.27 26.59 -57.62
C THR A 664 -6.19 25.55 -57.99
N TYR A 665 -6.28 24.28 -57.52
CA TYR A 665 -6.59 23.05 -58.31
C TYR A 665 -6.42 21.70 -57.54
N TYR A 666 -7.18 20.68 -57.95
CA TYR A 666 -7.07 19.23 -57.64
C TYR A 666 -6.48 18.49 -58.88
N PRO A 667 -6.24 17.15 -58.89
CA PRO A 667 -5.25 16.33 -58.17
C PRO A 667 -4.37 15.52 -59.17
N THR A 668 -3.59 14.50 -58.74
CA THR A 668 -3.72 13.07 -59.18
C THR A 668 -2.54 12.12 -58.87
N GLN A 669 -2.90 10.83 -58.68
CA GLN A 669 -2.24 9.58 -59.11
C GLN A 669 -0.90 9.05 -58.50
N LYS A 670 -1.02 7.78 -58.03
CA LYS A 670 -0.01 6.69 -57.90
C LYS A 670 0.50 6.27 -59.31
N PRO A 671 1.56 5.42 -59.53
CA PRO A 671 1.91 4.25 -58.70
C PRO A 671 3.35 3.62 -58.72
N ARG A 672 3.47 2.51 -57.97
CA ARG A 672 4.31 1.29 -58.17
C ARG A 672 5.85 1.31 -57.98
N LYS A 673 6.24 0.59 -56.91
CA LYS A 673 7.31 -0.45 -56.81
C LYS A 673 8.23 -0.70 -58.03
N MET A 674 9.54 -0.77 -57.78
CA MET A 674 10.31 -2.03 -57.95
C MET A 674 11.61 -2.06 -57.12
N GLN A 675 12.14 -3.27 -56.86
CA GLN A 675 13.48 -3.51 -56.30
C GLN A 675 14.55 -3.44 -57.43
N PRO A 676 15.85 -3.34 -57.10
CA PRO A 676 16.67 -4.57 -57.00
C PRO A 676 17.64 -4.58 -55.79
N ARG A 677 18.50 -5.62 -55.72
CA ARG A 677 19.42 -5.96 -54.62
C ARG A 677 20.90 -5.70 -54.97
N TYR A 678 21.75 -5.79 -53.94
CA TYR A 678 23.12 -6.34 -53.90
C TYR A 678 24.36 -5.47 -54.20
N SER A 679 25.46 -5.99 -53.64
CA SER A 679 26.90 -5.72 -53.82
C SER A 679 27.54 -4.58 -53.01
N THR A 680 28.30 -4.99 -51.99
CA THR A 680 29.42 -4.29 -51.36
C THR A 680 30.59 -4.09 -52.32
N PHE A 681 31.39 -3.04 -52.12
CA PHE A 681 32.85 -3.12 -52.22
C PHE A 681 33.55 -2.06 -51.35
N ILE A 682 34.73 -2.41 -50.84
CA ILE A 682 35.66 -1.52 -50.11
C ILE A 682 36.73 -1.05 -51.09
N PRO A 683 37.28 0.16 -50.92
CA PRO A 683 38.72 0.31 -51.07
C PRO A 683 39.40 1.08 -49.93
N THR A 684 40.53 0.53 -49.51
CA THR A 684 41.72 1.17 -48.92
C THR A 684 42.27 2.29 -49.85
N ASP A 685 43.27 3.11 -49.52
CA ASP A 685 44.39 3.00 -48.58
C ASP A 685 45.06 4.38 -48.33
N ARG A 686 45.84 4.52 -47.22
CA ARG A 686 47.14 5.25 -47.08
C ARG A 686 47.31 6.73 -47.56
N VAL A 687 48.40 7.50 -47.32
CA VAL A 687 49.57 7.53 -46.39
C VAL A 687 49.67 9.01 -45.85
N VAL A 688 50.46 9.47 -44.87
CA VAL A 688 51.92 9.75 -44.79
C VAL A 688 52.23 10.29 -43.37
N ASP A 689 53.16 9.65 -42.64
CA ASP A 689 54.38 10.12 -41.90
C ASP A 689 54.44 11.53 -41.19
N ASP A 690 55.33 11.83 -40.22
CA ASP A 690 56.55 11.14 -39.72
C ASP A 690 56.98 11.60 -38.28
N SER A 691 58.10 11.08 -37.76
CA SER A 691 58.86 11.42 -36.52
C SER A 691 58.20 11.00 -35.18
N ASN A 692 58.63 9.98 -34.41
CA ASN A 692 59.91 9.22 -34.29
C ASN A 692 61.03 10.05 -33.58
N ILE A 693 61.85 9.56 -32.63
CA ILE A 693 62.17 8.20 -32.08
C ILE A 693 62.14 8.32 -30.49
N ILE A 694 62.72 7.55 -29.53
CA ILE A 694 63.76 6.49 -29.36
C ILE A 694 63.30 5.46 -28.27
N GLU A 695 63.49 4.16 -28.55
CA GLU A 695 64.02 2.96 -27.79
C GLU A 695 64.09 2.93 -26.22
N GLU A 696 64.19 1.78 -25.52
CA GLU A 696 64.79 0.47 -25.88
C GLU A 696 64.18 -0.77 -25.12
N TYR A 697 63.72 -1.80 -25.87
CA TYR A 697 63.61 -3.29 -25.64
C TYR A 697 63.11 -3.87 -24.27
N ILE A 698 62.49 -5.06 -24.16
CA ILE A 698 62.72 -6.42 -24.73
C ILE A 698 61.33 -7.12 -24.90
N ASN A 699 60.88 -7.61 -26.08
CA ASN A 699 61.14 -8.92 -26.76
C ASN A 699 60.71 -10.18 -25.93
N ILE A 700 60.10 -11.29 -26.42
CA ILE A 700 59.84 -11.85 -27.77
C ILE A 700 58.38 -12.47 -27.82
N PRO A 701 57.97 -13.52 -28.59
CA PRO A 701 56.89 -13.41 -29.59
C PRO A 701 55.54 -14.08 -29.26
N SER A 702 54.58 -13.92 -30.17
CA SER A 702 53.32 -14.67 -30.26
C SER A 702 53.48 -16.04 -30.95
N SER A 703 52.75 -17.06 -30.48
CA SER A 703 52.67 -18.38 -31.14
C SER A 703 51.29 -19.03 -31.06
N LYS A 704 50.49 -18.80 -32.10
CA LYS A 704 49.57 -19.73 -32.78
C LYS A 704 49.44 -21.16 -32.19
N ILE A 705 48.36 -21.41 -31.45
CA ILE A 705 47.84 -22.74 -31.05
C ILE A 705 46.32 -22.66 -31.34
N ILE A 706 45.80 -23.25 -32.43
CA ILE A 706 45.48 -24.69 -32.62
C ILE A 706 44.48 -25.18 -31.57
N TYR A 707 43.21 -25.29 -31.98
CA TYR A 707 42.26 -26.14 -31.27
C TYR A 707 42.70 -27.59 -31.43
N ASP A 708 42.86 -28.29 -30.32
CA ASP A 708 42.83 -29.74 -30.32
C ASP A 708 42.15 -30.26 -29.04
N SER A 709 41.56 -31.44 -29.13
CA SER A 709 40.63 -31.94 -28.11
C SER A 709 41.33 -32.69 -26.97
N ILE A 710 40.80 -32.54 -25.75
CA ILE A 710 41.01 -33.52 -24.67
C ILE A 710 39.63 -33.97 -24.20
N GLU A 711 39.20 -35.14 -24.66
CA GLU A 711 38.13 -35.88 -24.01
C GLU A 711 38.55 -36.17 -22.56
N LYS A 712 37.75 -35.71 -21.58
CA LYS A 712 37.70 -36.36 -20.26
C LYS A 712 36.36 -37.05 -20.12
N LYS A 713 36.31 -38.33 -20.53
CA LYS A 713 35.23 -39.25 -20.16
C LYS A 713 35.24 -39.43 -18.65
N VAL A 714 34.28 -38.81 -17.97
CA VAL A 714 33.74 -39.33 -16.73
C VAL A 714 32.51 -40.15 -17.11
N HIS A 715 32.51 -41.44 -16.82
CA HIS A 715 31.30 -42.26 -16.87
C HIS A 715 30.60 -42.16 -15.53
N SER A 716 29.45 -41.49 -15.51
CA SER A 716 28.44 -41.55 -14.46
C SER A 716 27.09 -41.78 -15.13
N GLU A 717 26.38 -42.82 -14.70
CA GLU A 717 25.20 -43.33 -15.40
C GLU A 717 23.94 -42.51 -15.09
N ASN A 718 23.03 -42.41 -16.06
CA ASN A 718 21.60 -42.11 -15.88
C ASN A 718 21.19 -40.94 -14.96
N VAL A 719 21.83 -39.78 -15.08
CA VAL A 719 21.19 -38.50 -14.68
C VAL A 719 20.58 -37.86 -15.94
N VAL A 720 19.32 -38.17 -16.20
CA VAL A 720 18.55 -37.51 -17.28
C VAL A 720 18.16 -36.13 -16.81
N SER A 721 18.99 -35.14 -17.14
CA SER A 721 18.76 -33.72 -16.84
C SER A 721 17.59 -33.15 -17.66
N SER A 722 16.36 -33.50 -17.28
CA SER A 722 15.12 -32.89 -17.77
C SER A 722 14.70 -31.74 -16.82
N ALA A 723 15.56 -30.73 -16.71
CA ALA A 723 15.27 -29.49 -15.99
C ALA A 723 14.11 -28.75 -16.68
N ILE A 724 12.98 -28.62 -15.99
CA ILE A 724 11.72 -28.13 -16.55
C ILE A 724 11.20 -26.96 -15.72
N VAL A 725 11.16 -25.78 -16.35
CA VAL A 725 10.74 -24.52 -15.72
C VAL A 725 9.79 -23.77 -16.66
N LEU A 726 8.85 -23.00 -16.10
CA LEU A 726 7.97 -22.13 -16.85
C LEU A 726 8.75 -20.88 -17.26
N PRO A 727 8.59 -20.40 -18.51
CA PRO A 727 9.56 -19.53 -19.11
C PRO A 727 9.32 -18.06 -18.77
N PRO A 728 10.39 -17.25 -18.77
CA PRO A 728 10.37 -15.88 -18.30
C PRO A 728 9.91 -14.87 -19.36
N SER A 729 9.07 -15.31 -20.29
CA SER A 729 8.64 -14.58 -21.48
C SER A 729 7.37 -15.24 -22.02
N ILE A 730 6.23 -14.74 -21.54
CA ILE A 730 4.91 -15.09 -22.07
C ILE A 730 4.30 -13.79 -22.61
N GLU A 731 4.53 -13.52 -23.89
CA GLU A 731 3.93 -12.35 -24.54
C GLU A 731 2.45 -12.61 -24.83
N THR A 732 1.58 -11.76 -24.30
CA THR A 732 0.10 -11.88 -24.38
C THR A 732 -0.48 -11.95 -25.82
N ASP A 733 0.35 -11.56 -26.79
CA ASP A 733 0.09 -11.36 -28.21
C ASP A 733 0.97 -12.27 -29.10
N GLN A 734 1.67 -13.24 -28.52
CA GLN A 734 2.34 -14.33 -29.22
C GLN A 734 1.62 -15.67 -28.92
N PRO A 735 1.64 -16.66 -29.86
CA PRO A 735 1.09 -17.98 -29.63
C PRO A 735 1.78 -18.73 -28.47
N LEU A 736 1.02 -19.49 -27.69
CA LEU A 736 1.55 -20.32 -26.61
C LEU A 736 2.01 -21.69 -27.14
N ARG A 737 3.31 -21.95 -27.08
CA ARG A 737 3.97 -23.21 -27.44
C ARG A 737 4.14 -24.09 -26.20
N VAL A 738 3.46 -25.23 -26.14
CA VAL A 738 3.50 -26.17 -25.02
C VAL A 738 4.26 -27.44 -25.38
N TYR A 739 5.34 -27.75 -24.64
CA TYR A 739 6.16 -28.95 -24.81
C TYR A 739 5.78 -30.00 -23.76
N LEU A 740 5.53 -31.24 -24.20
CA LEU A 740 5.01 -32.32 -23.38
C LEU A 740 6.08 -33.40 -23.10
N PHE A 741 6.94 -33.12 -22.12
CA PHE A 741 8.09 -33.96 -21.78
C PHE A 741 7.74 -35.35 -21.22
N ASN A 742 8.58 -36.34 -21.55
CA ASN A 742 8.49 -37.71 -21.02
C ASN A 742 8.60 -37.80 -19.48
N SER A 743 9.17 -36.79 -18.82
CA SER A 743 9.23 -36.64 -17.36
C SER A 743 7.90 -36.22 -16.72
N ASN A 744 6.83 -36.05 -17.50
CA ASN A 744 5.46 -35.72 -17.05
C ASN A 744 5.31 -34.32 -16.42
N VAL A 745 6.10 -33.35 -16.87
CA VAL A 745 5.95 -31.93 -16.52
C VAL A 745 5.97 -31.11 -17.81
N PRO A 746 4.88 -30.42 -18.19
CA PRO A 746 4.90 -29.55 -19.36
C PRO A 746 5.73 -28.28 -19.14
N ILE A 747 6.14 -27.64 -20.24
CA ILE A 747 6.58 -26.23 -20.30
C ILE A 747 5.68 -25.51 -21.31
N ALA A 748 5.31 -24.25 -21.07
CA ALA A 748 4.56 -23.42 -22.02
C ALA A 748 5.23 -22.04 -22.23
N THR A 749 5.73 -21.76 -23.44
CA THR A 749 6.50 -20.55 -23.82
C THR A 749 5.86 -19.77 -24.96
N THR A 750 6.36 -18.58 -25.27
CA THR A 750 6.12 -17.92 -26.57
C THR A 750 7.36 -17.76 -27.45
N SER A 751 8.57 -18.02 -26.93
CA SER A 751 9.82 -17.95 -27.71
C SER A 751 9.95 -19.11 -28.70
N ASP A 752 10.39 -18.79 -29.92
CA ASP A 752 10.66 -19.72 -31.03
C ASP A 752 12.03 -20.43 -30.88
N ASP A 753 12.88 -20.04 -29.93
CA ASP A 753 14.27 -20.51 -29.82
C ASP A 753 14.41 -21.95 -29.28
N TYR A 754 13.30 -22.54 -28.80
CA TYR A 754 13.27 -23.81 -28.07
C TYR A 754 13.38 -25.04 -28.98
N ASN A 755 14.57 -25.26 -29.54
CA ASN A 755 14.88 -26.39 -30.43
C ASN A 755 14.91 -27.74 -29.69
N THR A 756 13.74 -28.34 -29.47
CA THR A 756 13.58 -29.71 -28.95
C THR A 756 13.03 -30.67 -30.00
N MET A 757 13.43 -31.94 -29.97
CA MET A 757 12.82 -33.02 -30.78
C MET A 757 11.47 -33.55 -30.23
N GLU A 758 10.88 -32.83 -29.28
CA GLU A 758 9.72 -33.28 -28.50
C GLU A 758 8.38 -32.78 -29.06
N PRO A 759 7.25 -33.43 -28.73
CA PRO A 759 5.93 -33.01 -29.21
C PRO A 759 5.54 -31.61 -28.69
N GLU A 760 5.46 -30.66 -29.62
CA GLU A 760 4.96 -29.31 -29.44
C GLU A 760 3.45 -29.23 -29.71
N VAL A 761 2.73 -28.52 -28.84
CA VAL A 761 1.31 -28.17 -28.98
C VAL A 761 1.20 -26.64 -29.00
N VAL A 762 0.77 -26.07 -30.13
CA VAL A 762 0.67 -24.61 -30.27
C VAL A 762 -0.78 -24.15 -30.11
N LEU A 763 -1.04 -23.39 -29.05
CA LEU A 763 -2.28 -22.69 -28.78
C LEU A 763 -2.22 -21.25 -29.32
N PRO A 764 -3.38 -20.61 -29.63
CA PRO A 764 -3.47 -19.17 -29.89
C PRO A 764 -2.89 -18.29 -28.77
N ASP A 765 -2.70 -17.00 -29.07
CA ASP A 765 -2.28 -15.99 -28.09
C ASP A 765 -3.33 -15.76 -26.98
N ILE A 766 -2.88 -15.23 -25.84
CA ILE A 766 -3.73 -15.07 -24.64
C ILE A 766 -4.90 -14.12 -24.89
N LYS A 767 -4.71 -13.07 -25.70
CA LYS A 767 -5.80 -12.14 -26.07
C LYS A 767 -6.86 -12.86 -26.87
N GLU A 768 -6.50 -13.73 -27.83
CA GLU A 768 -7.47 -14.52 -28.58
C GLU A 768 -8.12 -15.63 -27.73
N LEU A 769 -7.39 -16.27 -26.83
CA LEU A 769 -7.95 -17.30 -25.92
C LEU A 769 -9.03 -16.76 -24.98
N LEU A 770 -8.84 -15.55 -24.41
CA LEU A 770 -9.74 -14.95 -23.42
C LEU A 770 -10.83 -14.02 -24.02
N LYS A 771 -10.91 -13.89 -25.35
CA LYS A 771 -12.01 -13.20 -26.05
C LYS A 771 -13.31 -14.02 -26.05
N PRO A 772 -14.49 -13.37 -26.15
CA PRO A 772 -15.76 -14.04 -26.41
C PRO A 772 -15.77 -14.75 -27.78
N PRO A 773 -16.36 -15.96 -27.89
CA PRO A 773 -16.28 -16.75 -29.13
C PRO A 773 -17.28 -16.32 -30.22
N ASP A 774 -16.77 -16.03 -31.43
CA ASP A 774 -17.56 -15.97 -32.66
C ASP A 774 -17.66 -17.38 -33.27
N ILE A 775 -18.83 -18.01 -33.18
CA ILE A 775 -19.08 -19.39 -33.67
C ILE A 775 -18.83 -19.50 -35.18
N ASP A 776 -19.26 -18.50 -35.94
CA ASP A 776 -19.23 -18.53 -37.41
C ASP A 776 -17.82 -18.20 -37.93
N LYS A 777 -16.91 -17.72 -37.07
CA LYS A 777 -15.48 -17.48 -37.35
C LYS A 777 -14.50 -18.19 -36.41
N PHE A 778 -14.94 -19.18 -35.62
CA PHE A 778 -14.14 -19.74 -34.51
C PHE A 778 -12.73 -20.18 -34.94
N MET A 779 -11.71 -19.45 -34.48
CA MET A 779 -10.29 -19.55 -34.85
C MET A 779 -9.95 -19.42 -36.36
N GLN A 780 -10.91 -19.10 -37.24
CA GLN A 780 -10.76 -19.11 -38.70
C GLN A 780 -9.79 -18.06 -39.26
N SER A 781 -9.44 -17.03 -38.48
CA SER A 781 -8.45 -16.01 -38.85
C SER A 781 -7.01 -16.38 -38.50
N SER A 782 -6.76 -17.60 -37.99
CA SER A 782 -5.44 -18.07 -37.62
C SER A 782 -4.99 -19.24 -38.50
N ASP A 783 -3.79 -19.15 -39.07
CA ASP A 783 -3.06 -20.29 -39.67
C ASP A 783 -2.49 -21.22 -38.59
N SER A 784 -3.17 -21.36 -37.45
CA SER A 784 -2.63 -22.02 -36.25
C SER A 784 -2.67 -23.55 -36.36
N PRO A 785 -1.71 -24.27 -35.73
CA PRO A 785 -1.69 -25.72 -35.73
C PRO A 785 -2.99 -26.36 -35.23
N ILE A 786 -3.68 -25.78 -34.25
CA ILE A 786 -4.94 -26.34 -33.74
C ILE A 786 -6.07 -26.33 -34.78
N VAL A 787 -6.13 -25.32 -35.66
CA VAL A 787 -7.12 -25.24 -36.73
C VAL A 787 -6.91 -26.37 -37.74
N THR A 788 -5.67 -26.58 -38.17
CA THR A 788 -5.32 -27.56 -39.21
C THR A 788 -5.27 -29.00 -38.69
N GLN A 789 -4.76 -29.22 -37.47
CA GLN A 789 -4.59 -30.56 -36.89
C GLN A 789 -5.84 -31.10 -36.18
N VAL A 790 -6.76 -30.23 -35.72
CA VAL A 790 -7.92 -30.64 -34.92
C VAL A 790 -9.25 -30.11 -35.47
N LEU A 791 -9.43 -28.80 -35.57
CA LEU A 791 -10.75 -28.23 -35.91
C LEU A 791 -11.17 -28.56 -37.36
N GLN A 792 -10.22 -28.59 -38.29
CA GLN A 792 -10.48 -29.00 -39.67
C GLN A 792 -10.84 -30.50 -39.79
N PRO A 793 -10.11 -31.46 -39.20
CA PRO A 793 -10.56 -32.85 -39.10
C PRO A 793 -11.95 -33.03 -38.47
N LEU A 794 -12.27 -32.33 -37.37
CA LEU A 794 -13.61 -32.37 -36.76
C LEU A 794 -14.68 -31.79 -37.72
N SER A 795 -14.37 -30.74 -38.46
CA SER A 795 -15.24 -30.15 -39.49
C SER A 795 -15.40 -31.06 -40.72
N ILE A 796 -14.45 -31.96 -41.01
CA ILE A 796 -14.57 -33.00 -42.03
C ILE A 796 -15.51 -34.13 -41.54
N ILE A 797 -15.32 -34.60 -40.31
CA ILE A 797 -16.14 -35.69 -39.72
C ILE A 797 -17.60 -35.24 -39.55
N PHE A 798 -17.83 -34.09 -38.93
CA PHE A 798 -19.19 -33.64 -38.57
C PHE A 798 -19.78 -32.61 -39.56
N GLY A 799 -18.99 -32.10 -40.52
CA GLY A 799 -19.40 -31.05 -41.45
C GLY A 799 -19.35 -29.65 -40.83
N LYS A 800 -19.67 -28.62 -41.63
CA LYS A 800 -19.52 -27.19 -41.27
C LYS A 800 -20.14 -26.76 -39.93
N ASN A 801 -21.16 -27.47 -39.44
CA ASN A 801 -21.83 -27.19 -38.16
C ASN A 801 -21.28 -28.04 -37.00
N TYR A 802 -20.02 -28.50 -37.06
CA TYR A 802 -19.42 -29.46 -36.12
C TYR A 802 -19.62 -29.08 -34.64
N ILE A 803 -19.36 -27.82 -34.27
CA ILE A 803 -19.54 -27.30 -32.91
C ILE A 803 -20.94 -27.61 -32.35
N LYS A 804 -22.00 -27.32 -33.12
CA LYS A 804 -23.40 -27.53 -32.71
C LYS A 804 -23.78 -29.02 -32.65
N LYS A 805 -23.12 -29.88 -33.42
CA LYS A 805 -23.32 -31.34 -33.42
C LYS A 805 -22.63 -32.03 -32.24
N ILE A 806 -21.36 -31.68 -31.99
CA ILE A 806 -20.56 -32.20 -30.88
C ILE A 806 -21.21 -31.76 -29.56
N LEU A 807 -21.42 -30.44 -29.39
CA LEU A 807 -22.04 -29.88 -28.19
C LEU A 807 -23.57 -30.01 -28.16
N LYS A 808 -24.18 -30.92 -28.94
CA LYS A 808 -25.61 -31.30 -28.86
C LYS A 808 -26.62 -30.13 -28.77
N ASN A 809 -26.38 -29.04 -29.49
CA ASN A 809 -27.12 -27.76 -29.43
C ASN A 809 -27.10 -26.99 -28.08
N VAL A 810 -26.11 -27.19 -27.21
CA VAL A 810 -25.87 -26.32 -26.05
C VAL A 810 -25.76 -24.86 -26.51
N ASN A 811 -26.47 -23.97 -25.81
CA ASN A 811 -26.44 -22.53 -26.04
C ASN A 811 -25.02 -22.01 -25.78
N ILE A 812 -24.36 -21.46 -26.82
CA ILE A 812 -22.95 -21.04 -26.76
C ILE A 812 -22.72 -19.91 -25.76
N LYS A 813 -23.75 -19.20 -25.30
CA LYS A 813 -23.61 -18.24 -24.18
C LYS A 813 -23.06 -18.86 -22.89
N HIS A 814 -23.15 -20.19 -22.70
CA HIS A 814 -22.50 -20.88 -21.58
C HIS A 814 -20.97 -21.00 -21.72
N TYR A 815 -20.40 -20.63 -22.87
CA TYR A 815 -18.95 -20.60 -23.09
C TYR A 815 -18.52 -19.14 -23.28
N PRO A 816 -18.23 -18.41 -22.19
CA PRO A 816 -17.93 -16.98 -22.25
C PRO A 816 -16.61 -16.64 -22.95
N THR A 817 -15.71 -17.60 -23.19
CA THR A 817 -14.45 -17.38 -23.91
C THR A 817 -14.21 -18.41 -25.02
N ASN A 818 -13.28 -18.08 -25.92
CA ASN A 818 -12.72 -18.98 -26.92
C ASN A 818 -12.09 -20.23 -26.28
N ILE A 819 -11.33 -20.10 -25.19
CA ILE A 819 -10.69 -21.24 -24.51
C ILE A 819 -11.71 -22.18 -23.82
N ALA A 820 -12.78 -21.64 -23.24
CA ALA A 820 -13.87 -22.45 -22.67
C ALA A 820 -14.61 -23.24 -23.76
N LEU A 821 -14.95 -22.58 -24.88
CA LEU A 821 -15.59 -23.25 -26.02
C LEU A 821 -14.68 -24.31 -26.63
N LEU A 822 -13.38 -24.04 -26.74
CA LEU A 822 -12.38 -25.00 -27.23
C LEU A 822 -12.31 -26.24 -26.32
N SER A 823 -12.10 -26.05 -25.01
CA SER A 823 -12.01 -27.14 -24.04
C SER A 823 -13.26 -28.04 -24.09
N ALA A 824 -14.45 -27.44 -24.15
CA ALA A 824 -15.71 -28.17 -24.28
C ALA A 824 -15.80 -28.97 -25.61
N ILE A 825 -15.44 -28.38 -26.75
CA ILE A 825 -15.41 -29.08 -28.05
C ILE A 825 -14.47 -30.29 -27.97
N LEU A 826 -13.27 -30.14 -27.39
CA LEU A 826 -12.27 -31.21 -27.33
C LEU A 826 -12.68 -32.34 -26.38
N LYS A 827 -13.08 -32.00 -25.14
CA LYS A 827 -13.49 -32.97 -24.12
C LYS A 827 -14.74 -33.76 -24.55
N GLU A 828 -15.66 -33.13 -25.28
CA GLU A 828 -16.85 -33.81 -25.82
C GLU A 828 -16.56 -34.60 -27.12
N ALA A 829 -15.69 -34.11 -28.01
CA ALA A 829 -15.37 -34.77 -29.29
C ALA A 829 -14.78 -36.17 -29.11
N ILE A 830 -13.94 -36.39 -28.09
CA ILE A 830 -13.37 -37.72 -27.80
C ILE A 830 -14.39 -38.75 -27.30
N THR A 831 -15.64 -38.35 -27.03
CA THR A 831 -16.73 -39.30 -26.73
C THR A 831 -17.33 -39.95 -27.98
N TYR A 832 -17.07 -39.41 -29.17
CA TYR A 832 -17.67 -39.86 -30.42
C TYR A 832 -16.90 -41.05 -31.04
N PRO A 833 -17.59 -42.14 -31.46
CA PRO A 833 -16.98 -43.27 -32.17
C PRO A 833 -16.20 -42.84 -33.43
N GLU A 834 -16.68 -41.83 -34.15
CA GLU A 834 -16.07 -41.31 -35.38
C GLU A 834 -14.72 -40.63 -35.14
N VAL A 835 -14.49 -40.10 -33.92
CA VAL A 835 -13.22 -39.50 -33.51
C VAL A 835 -12.28 -40.56 -32.94
N THR A 836 -12.78 -41.42 -32.04
CA THR A 836 -11.98 -42.45 -31.36
C THR A 836 -11.44 -43.54 -32.29
N GLN A 837 -12.10 -43.79 -33.43
CA GLN A 837 -11.56 -44.64 -34.51
C GLN A 837 -10.33 -44.04 -35.20
N ASN A 838 -10.15 -42.72 -35.15
CA ASN A 838 -8.95 -42.05 -35.62
C ASN A 838 -7.98 -41.83 -34.44
N SER A 839 -7.09 -42.80 -34.23
CA SER A 839 -6.10 -42.77 -33.14
C SER A 839 -5.15 -41.58 -33.20
N GLN A 840 -4.78 -41.11 -34.40
CA GLN A 840 -3.93 -39.92 -34.56
C GLN A 840 -4.66 -38.66 -34.10
N LEU A 841 -5.89 -38.42 -34.58
CA LEU A 841 -6.70 -37.28 -34.16
C LEU A 841 -7.01 -37.34 -32.65
N THR A 842 -7.33 -38.52 -32.13
CA THR A 842 -7.56 -38.72 -30.69
C THR A 842 -6.32 -38.39 -29.86
N ASN A 843 -5.12 -38.81 -30.29
CA ASN A 843 -3.88 -38.48 -29.60
C ASN A 843 -3.60 -36.97 -29.60
N VAL A 844 -3.78 -36.30 -30.75
CA VAL A 844 -3.58 -34.84 -30.86
C VAL A 844 -4.62 -34.09 -29.99
N ILE A 845 -5.89 -34.50 -30.00
CA ILE A 845 -6.91 -33.89 -29.12
C ILE A 845 -6.53 -34.06 -27.64
N ASN A 846 -6.06 -35.25 -27.23
CA ASN A 846 -5.61 -35.47 -25.85
C ASN A 846 -4.40 -34.59 -25.49
N GLN A 847 -3.45 -34.40 -26.41
CA GLN A 847 -2.31 -33.48 -26.22
C GLN A 847 -2.80 -32.02 -26.05
N TYR A 848 -3.79 -31.57 -26.82
CA TYR A 848 -4.41 -30.26 -26.62
C TYR A 848 -5.20 -30.15 -25.31
N ILE A 849 -5.94 -31.18 -24.89
CA ILE A 849 -6.65 -31.19 -23.60
C ILE A 849 -5.66 -31.03 -22.43
N VAL A 850 -4.61 -31.85 -22.39
CA VAL A 850 -3.56 -31.76 -21.34
C VAL A 850 -2.87 -30.39 -21.36
N SER A 851 -2.62 -29.84 -22.55
CA SER A 851 -2.02 -28.50 -22.68
C SER A 851 -2.94 -27.40 -22.16
N ILE A 852 -4.25 -27.49 -22.38
CA ILE A 852 -5.25 -26.54 -21.85
C ILE A 852 -5.39 -26.67 -20.33
N GLU A 853 -5.47 -27.90 -19.80
CA GLU A 853 -5.55 -28.19 -18.36
C GLU A 853 -4.30 -27.71 -17.61
N TYR A 854 -3.15 -27.63 -18.28
CA TYR A 854 -1.93 -27.03 -17.75
C TYR A 854 -1.92 -25.48 -17.89
N VAL A 855 -2.14 -24.95 -19.10
CA VAL A 855 -2.04 -23.50 -19.41
C VAL A 855 -3.09 -22.67 -18.66
N SER A 856 -4.29 -23.22 -18.45
CA SER A 856 -5.36 -22.51 -17.76
C SER A 856 -4.95 -22.06 -16.35
N PRO A 857 -4.62 -22.96 -15.39
CA PRO A 857 -4.18 -22.57 -14.06
C PRO A 857 -2.85 -21.81 -14.05
N THR A 858 -1.86 -22.20 -14.86
CA THR A 858 -0.49 -21.65 -14.73
C THR A 858 -0.25 -20.34 -15.48
N ILE A 859 -1.07 -20.00 -16.48
CA ILE A 859 -0.87 -18.82 -17.34
C ILE A 859 -2.12 -17.93 -17.41
N LEU A 860 -3.31 -18.50 -17.62
CA LEU A 860 -4.53 -17.70 -17.78
C LEU A 860 -5.01 -17.12 -16.44
N LEU A 861 -4.99 -17.91 -15.36
CA LEU A 861 -5.42 -17.42 -14.03
C LEU A 861 -4.59 -16.22 -13.52
N PRO A 862 -3.23 -16.23 -13.56
CA PRO A 862 -2.43 -15.07 -13.20
C PRO A 862 -2.71 -13.82 -14.05
N VAL A 863 -2.98 -13.98 -15.35
CA VAL A 863 -3.36 -12.88 -16.24
C VAL A 863 -4.72 -12.30 -15.85
N ILE A 864 -5.72 -13.15 -15.57
CA ILE A 864 -7.05 -12.71 -15.13
C ILE A 864 -6.97 -11.95 -13.79
N VAL A 865 -6.26 -12.50 -12.80
CA VAL A 865 -6.04 -11.90 -11.48
C VAL A 865 -5.34 -10.53 -11.62
N SER A 866 -4.30 -10.46 -12.46
CA SER A 866 -3.59 -9.21 -12.74
C SER A 866 -4.46 -8.19 -13.48
N SER A 867 -5.27 -8.61 -14.45
CA SER A 867 -6.19 -7.70 -15.17
C SER A 867 -7.25 -7.11 -14.26
N LYS A 868 -7.65 -7.84 -13.21
CA LYS A 868 -8.58 -7.37 -12.18
C LYS A 868 -7.92 -6.44 -11.15
N LYS A 869 -6.58 -6.39 -11.10
CA LYS A 869 -5.77 -5.70 -10.08
C LYS A 869 -6.03 -6.22 -8.65
N LEU A 870 -6.18 -7.54 -8.49
CA LEU A 870 -6.26 -8.15 -7.15
C LEU A 870 -4.85 -8.23 -6.53
N LEU A 871 -4.71 -7.77 -5.31
CA LEU A 871 -3.45 -7.63 -4.56
C LEU A 871 -3.37 -8.55 -3.33
N SER A 872 -4.51 -8.93 -2.74
CA SER A 872 -4.58 -9.83 -1.58
C SER A 872 -3.84 -11.15 -1.81
N ASP A 873 -3.09 -11.61 -0.80
CA ASP A 873 -2.39 -12.92 -0.79
C ASP A 873 -3.36 -14.11 -0.95
N ILE A 874 -4.63 -13.90 -0.58
CA ILE A 874 -5.70 -14.90 -0.63
C ILE A 874 -6.80 -14.36 -1.54
N ILE A 875 -7.20 -15.17 -2.52
CA ILE A 875 -8.32 -14.87 -3.42
C ILE A 875 -9.39 -15.94 -3.29
N TYR A 876 -10.64 -15.57 -3.54
CA TYR A 876 -11.78 -16.47 -3.50
C TYR A 876 -12.25 -16.75 -4.92
N SER A 877 -12.09 -18.00 -5.35
CA SER A 877 -12.61 -18.53 -6.59
C SER A 877 -14.05 -19.00 -6.34
N THR A 878 -15.03 -18.40 -7.01
CA THR A 878 -16.43 -18.83 -6.93
C THR A 878 -16.92 -19.21 -8.32
N PHE A 879 -17.40 -20.44 -8.48
CA PHE A 879 -17.81 -21.01 -9.76
C PHE A 879 -19.01 -21.95 -9.62
N ASN A 880 -19.71 -22.19 -10.72
CA ASN A 880 -20.67 -23.28 -10.84
C ASN A 880 -20.08 -24.33 -11.80
N PRO A 881 -19.94 -25.61 -11.41
CA PRO A 881 -19.36 -26.64 -12.27
C PRO A 881 -20.25 -27.00 -13.48
N ASP A 882 -21.56 -26.73 -13.40
CA ASP A 882 -22.54 -26.96 -14.48
C ASP A 882 -22.82 -25.70 -15.32
N ASP A 883 -22.44 -24.49 -14.84
CA ASP A 883 -22.61 -23.21 -15.55
C ASP A 883 -21.35 -22.33 -15.51
N LEU A 884 -20.56 -22.41 -16.59
CA LEU A 884 -19.33 -21.63 -16.75
C LEU A 884 -19.56 -20.12 -16.93
N THR A 885 -20.81 -19.62 -16.97
CA THR A 885 -21.06 -18.17 -16.97
C THR A 885 -20.91 -17.52 -15.59
N GLN A 886 -20.91 -18.33 -14.52
CA GLN A 886 -20.91 -17.85 -13.14
C GLN A 886 -19.51 -17.83 -12.50
N GLY A 887 -18.45 -18.02 -13.30
CA GLY A 887 -17.06 -17.99 -12.83
C GLY A 887 -16.60 -16.60 -12.41
N THR A 888 -16.21 -16.46 -11.15
CA THR A 888 -15.75 -15.20 -10.55
C THR A 888 -14.53 -15.41 -9.66
N ILE A 889 -13.79 -14.32 -9.46
CA ILE A 889 -12.62 -14.22 -8.57
C ILE A 889 -12.66 -12.85 -7.90
N SER A 890 -12.48 -12.82 -6.59
CA SER A 890 -12.50 -11.64 -5.73
C SER A 890 -11.49 -11.77 -4.58
N GLU A 891 -11.17 -10.67 -3.90
CA GLU A 891 -10.30 -10.67 -2.70
C GLU A 891 -11.07 -11.09 -1.44
N ASN A 892 -12.39 -10.90 -1.44
CA ASN A 892 -13.32 -11.32 -0.39
C ASN A 892 -14.19 -12.49 -0.87
N PRO A 893 -14.69 -13.36 0.02
CA PRO A 893 -15.74 -14.32 -0.31
C PRO A 893 -17.07 -13.59 -0.65
N PRO A 894 -17.99 -14.21 -1.39
CA PRO A 894 -19.31 -13.63 -1.65
C PRO A 894 -20.16 -13.56 -0.37
N ASP A 895 -20.87 -12.45 -0.16
CA ASP A 895 -21.69 -12.21 1.04
C ASP A 895 -22.83 -13.23 1.22
N GLU A 896 -23.42 -13.67 0.10
CA GLU A 896 -24.41 -14.75 0.05
C GLU A 896 -23.89 -15.91 -0.82
N SER A 897 -23.90 -17.12 -0.28
CA SER A 897 -23.57 -18.34 -1.03
C SER A 897 -24.71 -18.68 -2.00
N LEU A 898 -24.50 -18.49 -3.31
CA LEU A 898 -25.44 -18.97 -4.32
C LEU A 898 -25.55 -20.52 -4.22
N PRO A 899 -26.76 -21.10 -4.21
CA PRO A 899 -26.98 -22.49 -3.78
C PRO A 899 -26.32 -23.53 -4.69
N ASP A 900 -26.10 -23.19 -5.96
CA ASP A 900 -25.46 -24.06 -6.97
C ASP A 900 -23.99 -23.68 -7.22
N SER A 901 -23.40 -22.82 -6.38
CA SER A 901 -22.01 -22.36 -6.51
C SER A 901 -21.07 -22.99 -5.47
N ILE A 902 -19.80 -23.13 -5.85
CA ILE A 902 -18.71 -23.57 -5.00
C ILE A 902 -17.74 -22.41 -4.86
N THR A 903 -17.55 -21.92 -3.63
CA THR A 903 -16.47 -20.98 -3.28
C THR A 903 -15.28 -21.75 -2.70
N VAL A 904 -14.09 -21.51 -3.24
CA VAL A 904 -12.82 -22.08 -2.77
C VAL A 904 -11.80 -20.95 -2.59
N PRO A 905 -11.20 -20.79 -1.39
CA PRO A 905 -10.09 -19.88 -1.18
C PRO A 905 -8.80 -20.49 -1.76
N LEU A 906 -8.06 -19.66 -2.49
CA LEU A 906 -6.76 -19.99 -3.12
C LEU A 906 -5.70 -19.01 -2.62
N VAL A 907 -4.42 -19.43 -2.64
CA VAL A 907 -3.30 -18.48 -2.62
C VAL A 907 -3.30 -17.72 -3.94
N ASN A 908 -2.98 -16.43 -3.91
CA ASN A 908 -2.91 -15.58 -5.10
C ASN A 908 -1.98 -16.22 -6.16
N PRO A 909 -2.45 -16.46 -7.40
CA PRO A 909 -1.65 -17.04 -8.47
C PRO A 909 -0.37 -16.28 -8.80
N LYS A 910 -0.25 -14.99 -8.48
CA LYS A 910 1.03 -14.27 -8.53
C LYS A 910 2.06 -14.89 -7.58
N ILE A 911 1.70 -15.09 -6.31
CA ILE A 911 2.54 -15.72 -5.28
C ILE A 911 2.80 -17.19 -5.62
N LEU A 912 1.82 -17.89 -6.17
CA LEU A 912 2.04 -19.27 -6.62
C LEU A 912 2.93 -19.38 -7.88
N LEU A 913 3.22 -18.31 -8.60
CA LEU A 913 4.24 -18.35 -9.66
C LEU A 913 5.68 -18.29 -9.12
N GLU A 914 5.88 -18.03 -7.83
CA GLU A 914 7.20 -18.02 -7.17
C GLU A 914 7.87 -19.40 -7.17
N SER A 915 9.20 -19.36 -7.02
CA SER A 915 10.08 -20.50 -6.83
C SER A 915 9.69 -21.38 -5.63
N ILE A 916 10.06 -22.65 -5.71
CA ILE A 916 9.73 -23.67 -4.71
C ILE A 916 10.79 -23.67 -3.61
N ASN A 917 10.37 -23.51 -2.35
CA ASN A 917 11.27 -23.55 -1.19
C ASN A 917 11.91 -24.96 -1.07
N PRO A 918 13.25 -25.10 -1.14
CA PRO A 918 13.90 -26.41 -1.12
C PRO A 918 13.78 -27.13 0.23
N SER A 919 13.73 -26.38 1.34
CA SER A 919 13.62 -26.92 2.70
C SER A 919 12.19 -27.35 3.06
N ASN A 920 11.17 -26.71 2.47
CA ASN A 920 9.77 -27.11 2.63
C ASN A 920 8.95 -26.79 1.37
N PRO A 921 8.96 -27.64 0.33
CA PRO A 921 8.36 -27.36 -0.97
C PRO A 921 6.83 -27.42 -0.96
N TYR A 922 6.22 -27.88 0.14
CA TYR A 922 4.77 -27.92 0.33
C TYR A 922 4.24 -26.74 1.18
N VAL A 923 5.13 -25.85 1.63
CA VAL A 923 4.75 -24.60 2.30
C VAL A 923 4.04 -23.69 1.30
N ASP A 924 3.05 -22.94 1.78
CA ASP A 924 2.35 -21.87 1.05
C ASP A 924 1.72 -22.26 -0.31
N LEU A 925 1.55 -23.56 -0.58
CA LEU A 925 0.76 -24.07 -1.71
C LEU A 925 -0.76 -23.98 -1.47
N LEU A 926 -1.19 -23.75 -0.22
CA LEU A 926 -2.59 -23.71 0.23
C LEU A 926 -2.76 -22.55 1.23
N PRO A 927 -3.84 -21.75 1.15
CA PRO A 927 -3.95 -20.49 1.89
C PRO A 927 -4.07 -20.66 3.41
N THR A 928 -3.60 -19.65 4.14
CA THR A 928 -3.66 -19.60 5.61
C THR A 928 -4.80 -18.69 6.05
N LEU A 929 -5.97 -19.30 6.24
CA LEU A 929 -7.19 -18.63 6.70
C LEU A 929 -7.25 -18.54 8.22
N GLU A 930 -8.02 -17.59 8.74
CA GLU A 930 -8.16 -17.34 10.18
C GLU A 930 -8.84 -18.50 10.94
N LYS A 931 -8.59 -18.56 12.26
CA LYS A 931 -9.17 -19.55 13.17
C LYS A 931 -10.65 -19.27 13.46
N GLY A 932 -11.50 -19.56 12.49
CA GLY A 932 -12.95 -19.41 12.58
C GLY A 932 -13.64 -19.47 11.22
N ASP A 933 -12.90 -19.19 10.14
CA ASP A 933 -13.41 -19.22 8.77
C ASP A 933 -14.09 -20.57 8.44
N ILE A 934 -15.28 -20.47 7.85
CA ILE A 934 -16.07 -21.61 7.40
C ILE A 934 -15.33 -22.34 6.28
N LEU A 935 -14.66 -21.60 5.38
CA LEU A 935 -13.94 -22.13 4.22
C LEU A 935 -12.61 -22.81 4.60
N ALA A 936 -12.06 -22.53 5.79
CA ALA A 936 -10.92 -23.27 6.32
C ALA A 936 -11.22 -24.78 6.46
N LYS A 937 -12.48 -25.15 6.74
CA LYS A 937 -12.93 -26.55 6.81
C LYS A 937 -12.95 -27.23 5.44
N THR A 938 -13.08 -26.46 4.35
CA THR A 938 -13.08 -26.96 2.97
C THR A 938 -11.67 -27.38 2.53
N ILE A 939 -10.65 -26.57 2.86
CA ILE A 939 -9.25 -26.85 2.49
C ILE A 939 -8.53 -27.80 3.47
N GLN A 940 -9.01 -27.92 4.71
CA GLN A 940 -8.37 -28.73 5.77
C GLN A 940 -8.04 -30.19 5.36
N PRO A 941 -8.90 -30.95 4.65
CA PRO A 941 -8.59 -32.33 4.24
C PRO A 941 -7.39 -32.42 3.30
N ILE A 942 -7.23 -31.44 2.41
CA ILE A 942 -6.08 -31.35 1.47
C ILE A 942 -4.83 -30.97 2.26
N ARG A 943 -4.95 -29.99 3.17
CA ARG A 943 -3.85 -29.49 4.00
C ARG A 943 -3.21 -30.56 4.90
N MET A 944 -3.98 -31.55 5.35
CA MET A 944 -3.46 -32.70 6.11
C MET A 944 -2.54 -33.64 5.31
N ILE A 945 -2.55 -33.56 3.97
CA ILE A 945 -1.78 -34.42 3.07
C ILE A 945 -0.52 -33.73 2.54
N PHE A 946 -0.52 -32.39 2.50
CA PHE A 946 0.57 -31.56 1.98
C PHE A 946 1.73 -31.48 2.99
N THR A 947 2.34 -32.64 3.28
CA THR A 947 3.54 -32.81 4.10
C THR A 947 4.43 -33.86 3.45
N PHE A 948 5.75 -33.72 3.55
CA PHE A 948 6.73 -34.68 2.99
C PHE A 948 6.34 -36.15 3.24
N LYS A 949 6.03 -36.48 4.50
CA LYS A 949 5.66 -37.85 4.90
C LYS A 949 4.43 -38.37 4.16
N LYS A 950 3.37 -37.56 4.04
CA LYS A 950 2.12 -38.00 3.39
C LYS A 950 2.19 -37.98 1.86
N ILE A 951 2.96 -37.07 1.25
CA ILE A 951 3.20 -37.13 -0.20
C ILE A 951 4.03 -38.37 -0.56
N ALA A 952 5.11 -38.66 0.17
CA ALA A 952 5.91 -39.87 -0.05
C ALA A 952 5.11 -41.17 0.20
N GLU A 953 4.20 -41.17 1.18
CA GLU A 953 3.29 -42.31 1.46
C GLU A 953 2.27 -42.57 0.33
N ILE A 954 1.83 -41.53 -0.40
CA ILE A 954 0.72 -41.62 -1.37
C ILE A 954 1.20 -41.66 -2.83
N LEU A 955 2.34 -41.03 -3.15
CA LEU A 955 2.93 -40.94 -4.48
C LEU A 955 4.29 -41.65 -4.64
N GLY A 956 4.88 -42.14 -3.54
CA GLY A 956 6.21 -42.75 -3.51
C GLY A 956 7.34 -41.75 -3.22
N PRO A 957 8.53 -42.26 -2.80
CA PRO A 957 9.69 -41.41 -2.50
C PRO A 957 10.29 -40.74 -3.75
N ASP A 958 10.03 -41.29 -4.93
CA ASP A 958 10.54 -40.80 -6.21
C ASP A 958 9.85 -39.51 -6.69
N PHE A 959 8.82 -39.03 -5.97
CA PHE A 959 8.22 -37.72 -6.24
C PHE A 959 9.14 -36.60 -5.77
N GLN A 960 10.00 -36.14 -6.68
CA GLN A 960 10.87 -34.98 -6.48
C GLN A 960 10.08 -33.67 -6.70
N PRO A 961 9.83 -32.83 -5.68
CA PRO A 961 9.06 -31.61 -5.86
C PRO A 961 9.88 -30.46 -6.50
N LEU A 962 11.21 -30.54 -6.51
CA LEU A 962 12.10 -29.48 -7.01
C LEU A 962 12.39 -29.56 -8.51
N VAL A 963 11.84 -30.55 -9.23
CA VAL A 963 11.87 -30.60 -10.71
C VAL A 963 10.75 -29.76 -11.35
N TYR A 964 9.91 -29.13 -10.53
CA TYR A 964 8.79 -28.32 -10.96
C TYR A 964 9.19 -26.83 -11.05
N PRO A 965 8.63 -26.07 -12.00
CA PRO A 965 8.92 -24.66 -12.19
C PRO A 965 8.82 -23.76 -10.95
N ASN A 966 7.70 -23.91 -10.25
CA ASN A 966 7.16 -22.95 -9.29
C ASN A 966 6.03 -23.60 -8.48
N LYS A 967 5.57 -22.90 -7.45
CA LYS A 967 4.54 -23.37 -6.52
C LYS A 967 3.25 -23.80 -7.25
N ILE A 968 2.80 -23.11 -8.30
CA ILE A 968 1.56 -23.41 -9.02
C ILE A 968 1.67 -24.68 -9.86
N THR A 969 2.77 -24.88 -10.60
CA THR A 969 2.94 -26.12 -11.38
C THR A 969 3.14 -27.33 -10.47
N LEU A 970 3.85 -27.17 -9.35
CA LEU A 970 3.92 -28.19 -8.30
C LEU A 970 2.51 -28.51 -7.76
N LEU A 971 1.76 -27.50 -7.32
CA LEU A 971 0.41 -27.64 -6.76
C LEU A 971 -0.54 -28.38 -7.71
N ILE A 972 -0.69 -27.93 -8.95
CA ILE A 972 -1.61 -28.51 -9.93
C ILE A 972 -1.19 -29.94 -10.29
N THR A 973 0.10 -30.19 -10.52
CA THR A 973 0.57 -31.55 -10.85
C THR A 973 0.45 -32.50 -9.65
N LEU A 974 0.70 -32.01 -8.44
CA LEU A 974 0.53 -32.76 -7.19
C LEU A 974 -0.94 -33.13 -7.00
N LEU A 975 -1.87 -32.18 -7.18
CA LEU A 975 -3.32 -32.44 -7.09
C LEU A 975 -3.77 -33.48 -8.12
N HIS A 976 -3.37 -33.39 -9.39
CA HIS A 976 -3.71 -34.41 -10.39
C HIS A 976 -3.06 -35.78 -10.13
N LYS A 977 -1.82 -35.83 -9.60
CA LYS A 977 -1.17 -37.09 -9.20
C LYS A 977 -1.88 -37.72 -8.00
N LEU A 978 -2.24 -36.91 -6.99
CA LEU A 978 -3.05 -37.33 -5.84
C LEU A 978 -4.43 -37.84 -6.32
N GLN A 979 -5.16 -37.06 -7.11
CA GLN A 979 -6.46 -37.43 -7.72
C GLN A 979 -6.40 -38.81 -8.40
N LYS A 980 -5.31 -39.14 -9.09
CA LYS A 980 -5.12 -40.43 -9.79
C LYS A 980 -4.62 -41.57 -8.87
N SER A 981 -4.19 -41.30 -7.64
CA SER A 981 -3.71 -42.32 -6.69
C SER A 981 -4.85 -43.19 -6.15
N LYS A 982 -4.61 -44.51 -6.03
CA LYS A 982 -5.57 -45.50 -5.53
C LYS A 982 -6.08 -45.16 -4.11
N ILE A 983 -5.20 -44.61 -3.26
CA ILE A 983 -5.51 -44.23 -1.87
C ILE A 983 -6.54 -43.09 -1.85
N ILE A 984 -6.40 -42.11 -2.75
CA ILE A 984 -7.31 -40.97 -2.87
C ILE A 984 -8.63 -41.38 -3.53
N GLN A 985 -8.59 -42.21 -4.58
CA GLN A 985 -9.80 -42.74 -5.23
C GLN A 985 -10.67 -43.57 -4.27
N ALA A 986 -10.08 -44.25 -3.28
CA ALA A 986 -10.82 -44.94 -2.22
C ALA A 986 -11.49 -43.99 -1.20
N ASN A 987 -11.02 -42.74 -1.08
CA ASN A 987 -11.55 -41.74 -0.15
C ASN A 987 -12.38 -40.69 -0.89
N VAL A 988 -13.66 -41.02 -1.15
CA VAL A 988 -14.60 -40.19 -1.93
C VAL A 988 -14.66 -38.73 -1.47
N LYS A 989 -14.68 -38.47 -0.15
CA LYS A 989 -14.75 -37.09 0.38
C LYS A 989 -13.47 -36.29 0.06
N LEU A 990 -12.31 -36.91 0.21
CA LEU A 990 -11.02 -36.29 -0.07
C LEU A 990 -10.80 -36.09 -1.57
N LYS A 991 -11.17 -37.09 -2.39
CA LYS A 991 -11.20 -36.96 -3.84
C LYS A 991 -12.08 -35.78 -4.26
N SER A 992 -13.31 -35.69 -3.75
CA SER A 992 -14.22 -34.57 -4.05
C SER A 992 -13.63 -33.21 -3.66
N ALA A 993 -12.90 -33.11 -2.55
CA ALA A 993 -12.22 -31.86 -2.17
C ALA A 993 -11.09 -31.50 -3.15
N ILE A 994 -10.29 -32.48 -3.60
CA ILE A 994 -9.25 -32.28 -4.63
C ILE A 994 -9.87 -31.92 -5.99
N ASP A 995 -10.97 -32.58 -6.38
CA ASP A 995 -11.70 -32.30 -7.62
C ASP A 995 -12.24 -30.85 -7.62
N SER A 996 -12.88 -30.40 -6.53
CA SER A 996 -13.34 -29.00 -6.39
C SER A 996 -12.19 -28.00 -6.33
N TYR A 997 -11.06 -28.33 -5.71
CA TYR A 997 -9.89 -27.43 -5.64
C TYR A 997 -9.16 -27.34 -6.99
N LEU A 998 -9.18 -28.38 -7.83
CA LEU A 998 -8.72 -28.30 -9.22
C LEU A 998 -9.65 -27.43 -10.07
N GLN A 999 -10.97 -27.64 -9.97
CA GLN A 999 -11.98 -26.82 -10.65
C GLN A 999 -11.89 -25.33 -10.27
N ALA A 1000 -11.52 -25.03 -9.02
CA ALA A 1000 -11.32 -23.67 -8.55
C ALA A 1000 -10.20 -22.91 -9.28
N PHE A 1001 -9.22 -23.61 -9.86
CA PHE A 1001 -8.30 -23.00 -10.82
C PHE A 1001 -8.84 -23.11 -12.26
N GLU A 1002 -9.19 -24.31 -12.74
CA GLU A 1002 -9.54 -24.54 -14.16
C GLU A 1002 -10.70 -23.64 -14.63
N LEU A 1003 -11.79 -23.60 -13.88
CA LEU A 1003 -13.04 -23.00 -14.37
C LEU A 1003 -13.00 -21.46 -14.42
N PRO A 1004 -12.48 -20.71 -13.42
CA PRO A 1004 -12.27 -19.27 -13.57
C PRO A 1004 -11.25 -18.91 -14.65
N SER A 1005 -10.20 -19.73 -14.81
CA SER A 1005 -9.14 -19.52 -15.84
C SER A 1005 -9.68 -19.51 -17.25
N ILE A 1006 -10.73 -20.31 -17.53
CA ILE A 1006 -11.36 -20.38 -18.85
C ILE A 1006 -12.63 -19.56 -18.95
N SER A 1007 -13.33 -19.24 -17.85
CA SER A 1007 -14.61 -18.51 -17.92
C SER A 1007 -14.48 -16.98 -17.95
N ILE A 1008 -13.44 -16.41 -17.33
CA ILE A 1008 -13.37 -14.96 -17.14
C ILE A 1008 -12.76 -14.27 -18.38
N GLN A 1009 -13.57 -13.43 -19.02
CA GLN A 1009 -13.15 -12.57 -20.12
C GLN A 1009 -12.21 -11.45 -19.63
N VAL A 1010 -11.24 -11.08 -20.47
CA VAL A 1010 -10.36 -9.91 -20.26
C VAL A 1010 -10.47 -8.99 -21.47
N SER A 1011 -10.75 -7.70 -21.25
CA SER A 1011 -10.89 -6.74 -22.35
C SER A 1011 -9.53 -6.30 -22.92
N GLU A 1012 -9.52 -5.90 -24.19
CA GLU A 1012 -8.29 -5.45 -24.86
C GLU A 1012 -7.66 -4.23 -24.17
N ASP A 1013 -8.47 -3.29 -23.68
CA ASP A 1013 -8.01 -2.15 -22.86
C ASP A 1013 -7.29 -2.60 -21.59
N ARG A 1014 -7.73 -3.70 -20.94
CA ARG A 1014 -7.05 -4.23 -19.74
C ARG A 1014 -5.69 -4.83 -20.09
N PHE A 1015 -5.54 -5.50 -21.23
CA PHE A 1015 -4.23 -5.95 -21.71
C PHE A 1015 -3.30 -4.77 -22.06
N VAL A 1016 -3.81 -3.70 -22.66
CA VAL A 1016 -3.04 -2.49 -22.97
C VAL A 1016 -2.61 -1.77 -21.68
N ASN A 1017 -3.49 -1.67 -20.69
CA ASN A 1017 -3.17 -1.08 -19.39
C ASN A 1017 -2.12 -1.92 -18.64
N MET A 1018 -2.26 -3.25 -18.60
CA MET A 1018 -1.24 -4.15 -18.04
C MET A 1018 0.13 -3.91 -18.67
N LYS A 1019 0.23 -3.82 -20.01
CA LYS A 1019 1.48 -3.52 -20.72
C LYS A 1019 2.06 -2.11 -20.48
N SER A 1020 1.32 -1.17 -19.89
CA SER A 1020 1.70 0.25 -19.81
C SER A 1020 1.69 0.87 -18.40
N GLU A 1021 1.11 0.18 -17.42
CA GLU A 1021 1.15 0.49 -15.99
C GLU A 1021 2.18 -0.36 -15.22
N THR A 1022 2.36 -1.64 -15.60
CA THR A 1022 3.23 -2.59 -14.90
C THR A 1022 4.09 -3.39 -15.90
N THR A 1023 5.36 -3.05 -16.06
CA THR A 1023 6.28 -3.80 -16.95
C THR A 1023 6.84 -5.07 -16.31
N GLY A 1024 5.98 -5.79 -15.56
CA GLY A 1024 6.37 -6.97 -14.81
C GLY A 1024 7.07 -7.99 -15.69
N GLN A 1025 8.30 -8.34 -15.31
CA GLN A 1025 9.11 -9.29 -16.04
C GLN A 1025 9.71 -10.33 -15.11
N TRP A 1026 9.75 -11.56 -15.61
CA TRP A 1026 10.51 -12.63 -14.99
C TRP A 1026 12.00 -12.39 -15.18
N LEU A 1027 12.71 -12.18 -14.08
CA LEU A 1027 14.17 -12.18 -14.03
C LEU A 1027 14.64 -13.45 -13.32
N PRO A 1028 15.82 -13.98 -13.67
CA PRO A 1028 16.39 -15.08 -12.90
C PRO A 1028 16.73 -14.52 -11.52
N GLU A 1029 16.29 -15.22 -10.48
CA GLU A 1029 16.76 -14.95 -9.13
C GLU A 1029 18.22 -15.43 -9.07
N LEU A 1030 19.12 -14.53 -8.68
CA LEU A 1030 20.56 -14.72 -8.80
C LEU A 1030 21.22 -15.12 -7.48
N THR A 1031 20.63 -14.78 -6.34
CA THR A 1031 21.17 -15.08 -5.00
C THR A 1031 21.15 -16.59 -4.71
N SER A 1032 20.11 -17.33 -5.12
CA SER A 1032 20.06 -18.80 -5.03
C SER A 1032 21.13 -19.52 -5.85
N LEU A 1033 21.82 -18.83 -6.76
CA LEU A 1033 23.00 -19.39 -7.45
C LEU A 1033 24.15 -19.65 -6.47
N ILE A 1034 24.18 -19.00 -5.30
CA ILE A 1034 25.15 -19.30 -4.23
C ILE A 1034 25.09 -20.78 -3.80
N SER A 1035 23.96 -21.47 -4.00
CA SER A 1035 23.82 -22.92 -3.75
C SER A 1035 24.59 -23.80 -4.74
N ALA A 1036 25.23 -23.23 -5.76
CA ALA A 1036 26.15 -23.92 -6.66
C ALA A 1036 27.63 -23.72 -6.25
N LEU A 1037 27.89 -23.21 -5.04
CA LEU A 1037 29.20 -23.19 -4.41
C LEU A 1037 29.28 -24.22 -3.27
N PRO A 1038 30.44 -24.85 -3.02
CA PRO A 1038 30.62 -25.73 -1.89
C PRO A 1038 30.49 -24.97 -0.56
N THR A 1039 30.01 -25.66 0.47
CA THR A 1039 29.87 -25.13 1.84
C THR A 1039 31.21 -24.56 2.35
N PRO A 1040 31.24 -23.38 2.98
CA PRO A 1040 32.49 -22.76 3.42
C PRO A 1040 33.09 -23.50 4.62
N GLU A 1041 34.39 -23.80 4.58
CA GLU A 1041 35.13 -24.47 5.66
C GLU A 1041 35.74 -23.48 6.65
N THR A 1042 35.79 -22.18 6.30
CA THR A 1042 36.45 -21.12 7.08
C THR A 1042 35.70 -19.80 7.04
N ASP A 1043 35.83 -18.97 8.09
CA ASP A 1043 35.28 -17.60 8.15
C ASP A 1043 35.65 -16.75 6.93
N THR A 1044 36.84 -16.97 6.36
CA THR A 1044 37.33 -16.25 5.17
C THR A 1044 36.63 -16.70 3.89
N GLU A 1045 36.18 -17.95 3.81
CA GLU A 1045 35.30 -18.43 2.74
C GLU A 1045 33.87 -17.92 2.94
N THR A 1046 33.36 -17.91 4.18
CA THR A 1046 32.05 -17.32 4.50
C THR A 1046 31.96 -15.87 4.01
N THR A 1047 32.93 -15.02 4.35
CA THR A 1047 32.95 -13.63 3.84
C THR A 1047 33.15 -13.53 2.32
N MET A 1048 33.82 -14.51 1.68
CA MET A 1048 33.86 -14.55 0.21
C MET A 1048 32.51 -14.95 -0.41
N MET A 1049 31.71 -15.77 0.26
CA MET A 1049 30.35 -16.10 -0.18
C MET A 1049 29.39 -14.92 0.05
N GLU A 1050 29.45 -14.25 1.21
CA GLU A 1050 28.70 -13.02 1.50
C GLU A 1050 28.96 -11.93 0.42
N GLU A 1051 30.22 -11.73 0.02
CA GLU A 1051 30.60 -10.78 -1.05
C GLU A 1051 30.14 -11.21 -2.46
N ILE A 1052 29.95 -12.51 -2.71
CA ILE A 1052 29.38 -13.02 -3.96
C ILE A 1052 27.85 -12.88 -3.94
N GLU A 1053 27.20 -13.22 -2.82
CA GLU A 1053 25.76 -13.12 -2.62
C GLU A 1053 25.30 -11.65 -2.73
N GLN A 1054 25.98 -10.72 -2.06
CA GLN A 1054 25.72 -9.27 -2.18
C GLN A 1054 25.93 -8.73 -3.60
N TYR A 1055 26.82 -9.33 -4.40
CA TYR A 1055 26.99 -8.95 -5.80
C TYR A 1055 25.89 -9.54 -6.70
N LEU A 1056 25.39 -10.74 -6.38
CA LEU A 1056 24.28 -11.39 -7.06
C LEU A 1056 22.91 -10.74 -6.74
N ASP A 1057 22.78 -10.06 -5.61
CA ASP A 1057 21.58 -9.31 -5.18
C ASP A 1057 21.21 -8.12 -6.11
N ASP A 1058 22.08 -7.76 -7.07
CA ASP A 1058 21.78 -6.74 -8.10
C ASP A 1058 20.87 -7.31 -9.21
N PRO A 1059 19.58 -6.94 -9.29
CA PRO A 1059 18.64 -7.51 -10.27
C PRO A 1059 18.97 -7.11 -11.72
N THR A 1060 19.82 -6.11 -11.92
CA THR A 1060 20.29 -5.67 -13.25
C THR A 1060 21.65 -6.26 -13.64
N LEU A 1061 22.21 -7.17 -12.84
CA LEU A 1061 23.56 -7.72 -13.04
C LEU A 1061 23.75 -8.38 -14.40
N LEU A 1062 22.78 -9.15 -14.88
CA LEU A 1062 22.91 -9.82 -16.19
C LEU A 1062 22.96 -8.81 -17.35
N GLU A 1063 22.18 -7.74 -17.27
CA GLU A 1063 22.17 -6.65 -18.25
C GLU A 1063 23.52 -5.90 -18.22
N LYS A 1064 24.00 -5.52 -17.04
CA LYS A 1064 25.33 -4.92 -16.82
C LYS A 1064 26.46 -5.78 -17.39
N LEU A 1065 26.38 -7.11 -17.23
CA LEU A 1065 27.35 -8.07 -17.79
C LEU A 1065 27.14 -8.36 -19.28
N ASN A 1066 26.10 -7.81 -19.94
CA ASN A 1066 25.68 -8.16 -21.29
C ASN A 1066 25.41 -9.67 -21.48
N ILE A 1067 24.93 -10.32 -20.42
CA ILE A 1067 24.48 -11.71 -20.42
C ILE A 1067 23.05 -11.75 -20.96
N ALA A 1068 22.91 -12.16 -22.23
CA ALA A 1068 21.60 -12.51 -22.79
C ALA A 1068 20.87 -13.52 -21.88
N LYS A 1069 19.55 -13.29 -21.72
CA LYS A 1069 18.65 -13.98 -20.79
C LYS A 1069 18.90 -15.50 -20.83
N PRO A 1070 19.17 -16.16 -19.70
CA PRO A 1070 19.56 -17.56 -19.70
C PRO A 1070 18.41 -18.43 -20.22
N PRO A 1071 18.69 -19.44 -21.07
CA PRO A 1071 17.67 -20.36 -21.54
C PRO A 1071 17.15 -21.20 -20.37
N VAL A 1072 15.90 -21.64 -20.46
CA VAL A 1072 15.17 -22.38 -19.41
C VAL A 1072 15.90 -23.67 -18.97
N THR A 1073 16.69 -24.26 -19.87
CA THR A 1073 17.49 -25.47 -19.65
C THR A 1073 18.81 -25.23 -18.90
N MET A 1074 19.22 -23.98 -18.68
CA MET A 1074 20.49 -23.66 -18.01
C MET A 1074 20.40 -23.93 -16.50
N SER A 1075 21.38 -24.64 -15.97
CA SER A 1075 21.51 -24.94 -14.54
C SER A 1075 22.09 -23.76 -13.75
N ARG A 1076 21.94 -23.80 -12.41
CA ARG A 1076 22.52 -22.78 -11.52
C ARG A 1076 24.04 -22.68 -11.65
N GLY A 1077 24.73 -23.82 -11.70
CA GLY A 1077 26.19 -23.88 -11.87
C GLY A 1077 26.65 -23.27 -13.18
N GLU A 1078 25.94 -23.54 -14.28
CA GLU A 1078 26.25 -22.92 -15.59
C GLU A 1078 26.06 -21.41 -15.58
N LEU A 1079 24.97 -20.89 -14.99
CA LEU A 1079 24.74 -19.45 -14.91
C LEU A 1079 25.76 -18.77 -14.00
N LEU A 1080 26.04 -19.33 -12.81
CA LEU A 1080 27.03 -18.77 -11.89
C LEU A 1080 28.43 -18.75 -12.52
N HIS A 1081 28.86 -19.85 -13.12
CA HIS A 1081 30.16 -19.92 -13.80
C HIS A 1081 30.23 -18.93 -14.99
N LYS A 1082 29.12 -18.70 -15.71
CA LYS A 1082 29.01 -17.68 -16.77
C LYS A 1082 29.15 -16.26 -16.21
N ILE A 1083 28.46 -15.94 -15.11
CA ILE A 1083 28.55 -14.65 -14.39
C ILE A 1083 30.00 -14.42 -13.93
N ILE A 1084 30.60 -15.37 -13.21
CA ILE A 1084 31.98 -15.28 -12.70
C ILE A 1084 32.97 -15.08 -13.86
N ARG A 1085 32.85 -15.86 -14.94
CA ARG A 1085 33.76 -15.80 -16.08
C ARG A 1085 33.71 -14.44 -16.80
N ILE A 1086 32.54 -13.85 -16.98
CA ILE A 1086 32.39 -12.55 -17.66
C ILE A 1086 32.81 -11.42 -16.71
N SER A 1087 32.43 -11.49 -15.44
CA SER A 1087 32.88 -10.56 -14.39
C SER A 1087 34.41 -10.47 -14.32
N LEU A 1088 35.10 -11.62 -14.31
CA LEU A 1088 36.56 -11.69 -14.32
C LEU A 1088 37.22 -11.23 -15.64
N SER A 1089 36.45 -11.03 -16.72
CA SER A 1089 36.95 -10.51 -18.00
C SER A 1089 37.03 -8.97 -18.06
N GLY A 1090 36.47 -8.27 -17.07
CA GLY A 1090 36.67 -6.82 -16.89
C GLY A 1090 35.82 -5.91 -17.80
N THR A 1091 34.67 -6.39 -18.27
CA THR A 1091 33.71 -5.57 -19.03
C THR A 1091 33.04 -4.48 -18.20
N ILE A 1092 32.97 -4.65 -16.87
CA ILE A 1092 32.44 -3.67 -15.91
C ILE A 1092 33.39 -3.48 -14.73
N ASN A 1093 33.25 -2.37 -14.01
CA ASN A 1093 34.02 -2.08 -12.80
C ASN A 1093 33.42 -2.83 -11.60
N ILE A 1094 34.21 -3.70 -10.97
CA ILE A 1094 33.78 -4.59 -9.89
C ILE A 1094 34.71 -4.41 -8.69
N ASP A 1095 34.16 -4.51 -7.48
CA ASP A 1095 34.93 -4.33 -6.26
C ASP A 1095 36.00 -5.40 -6.03
N LYS A 1096 37.08 -4.99 -5.34
CA LYS A 1096 38.29 -5.81 -5.20
C LYS A 1096 38.10 -7.06 -4.34
N SER A 1097 37.13 -7.02 -3.44
CA SER A 1097 36.71 -8.14 -2.61
C SER A 1097 35.94 -9.18 -3.43
N VAL A 1098 34.90 -8.77 -4.15
CA VAL A 1098 34.16 -9.62 -5.10
C VAL A 1098 35.10 -10.25 -6.15
N LEU A 1099 36.02 -9.46 -6.74
CA LEU A 1099 37.04 -9.99 -7.67
C LEU A 1099 38.01 -10.99 -7.03
N LYS A 1100 38.26 -10.91 -5.71
CA LYS A 1100 39.05 -11.89 -4.95
C LYS A 1100 38.24 -13.18 -4.74
N ALA A 1101 36.97 -13.05 -4.33
CA ALA A 1101 36.05 -14.17 -4.14
C ALA A 1101 35.80 -14.94 -5.45
N PHE A 1102 35.51 -14.23 -6.55
CA PHE A 1102 35.36 -14.82 -7.89
C PHE A 1102 36.61 -15.56 -8.37
N ARG A 1103 37.82 -15.05 -8.10
CA ARG A 1103 39.07 -15.79 -8.42
C ARG A 1103 39.24 -17.06 -7.58
N TYR A 1104 38.65 -17.11 -6.40
CA TYR A 1104 38.70 -18.26 -5.50
C TYR A 1104 37.67 -19.33 -5.88
N TYR A 1105 36.44 -18.92 -6.21
CA TYR A 1105 35.34 -19.84 -6.51
C TYR A 1105 35.17 -20.22 -8.00
N LYS A 1106 35.82 -19.51 -8.95
CA LYS A 1106 35.72 -19.79 -10.40
C LYS A 1106 35.81 -21.27 -10.77
N ASP A 1107 36.79 -21.97 -10.19
CA ASP A 1107 37.08 -23.38 -10.48
C ASP A 1107 36.55 -24.33 -9.38
N LYS A 1108 35.69 -23.81 -8.48
CA LYS A 1108 34.95 -24.55 -7.43
C LYS A 1108 33.43 -24.65 -7.71
N VAL A 1109 32.89 -24.01 -8.74
CA VAL A 1109 31.44 -24.05 -9.03
C VAL A 1109 30.99 -25.49 -9.31
N GLU A 1110 29.91 -25.91 -8.65
CA GLU A 1110 29.35 -27.26 -8.78
C GLU A 1110 28.35 -27.32 -9.95
N PHE A 1111 28.36 -28.44 -10.67
CA PHE A 1111 27.46 -28.73 -11.81
C PHE A 1111 26.66 -30.03 -11.59
N ILE A 1112 26.60 -30.48 -10.33
CA ILE A 1112 25.86 -31.65 -9.83
C ILE A 1112 24.98 -31.19 -8.67
N ASP A 1113 24.07 -32.05 -8.18
CA ASP A 1113 23.23 -31.81 -7.01
C ASP A 1113 22.56 -30.41 -7.02
N LEU A 1114 22.90 -29.52 -6.08
CA LEU A 1114 22.33 -28.17 -6.00
C LEU A 1114 22.76 -27.26 -7.17
N GLY A 1115 23.94 -27.50 -7.75
CA GLY A 1115 24.43 -26.80 -8.95
C GLY A 1115 23.76 -27.26 -10.24
N ALA A 1116 23.29 -28.52 -10.30
CA ALA A 1116 22.51 -29.06 -11.42
C ALA A 1116 21.02 -28.67 -11.39
N LEU A 1117 20.54 -28.06 -10.30
CA LEU A 1117 19.16 -27.57 -10.23
C LEU A 1117 18.89 -26.49 -11.29
N PRO A 1118 17.63 -26.30 -11.70
CA PRO A 1118 17.25 -25.18 -12.54
C PRO A 1118 17.50 -23.83 -11.83
N ILE A 1119 17.74 -22.80 -12.64
CA ILE A 1119 17.71 -21.40 -12.20
C ILE A 1119 16.34 -21.09 -11.58
N MET A 1120 16.31 -20.47 -10.40
CA MET A 1120 15.08 -19.91 -9.83
C MET A 1120 14.71 -18.63 -10.59
N TRP A 1121 13.42 -18.37 -10.75
CA TRP A 1121 12.92 -17.16 -11.40
C TRP A 1121 12.01 -16.39 -10.45
N MET A 1122 12.07 -15.07 -10.52
CA MET A 1122 11.26 -14.15 -9.72
C MET A 1122 10.55 -13.13 -10.61
N TRP A 1123 9.32 -12.80 -10.25
CA TRP A 1123 8.52 -11.79 -10.94
C TRP A 1123 8.88 -10.41 -10.39
N VAL A 1124 9.58 -9.61 -11.20
CA VAL A 1124 9.97 -8.25 -10.83
C VAL A 1124 9.02 -7.27 -11.49
N GLU A 1125 8.13 -6.66 -10.69
CA GLU A 1125 7.26 -5.58 -11.15
C GLU A 1125 8.05 -4.28 -11.27
N THR A 1126 8.63 -4.02 -12.44
CA THR A 1126 9.20 -2.72 -12.77
C THR A 1126 8.09 -1.69 -13.00
N TYR A 1127 7.94 -0.81 -12.01
CA TYR A 1127 7.06 0.36 -12.04
C TYR A 1127 7.70 1.47 -12.88
N VAL A 1128 7.14 1.76 -14.05
CA VAL A 1128 7.68 2.79 -14.96
C VAL A 1128 7.23 4.18 -14.49
N PHE A 1129 8.03 4.79 -13.61
CA PHE A 1129 7.80 6.14 -13.08
C PHE A 1129 7.93 7.21 -14.17
N LYS A 1130 6.81 7.55 -14.81
CA LYS A 1130 6.72 8.60 -15.85
C LYS A 1130 6.82 10.00 -15.25
N ALA A 1131 8.04 10.49 -15.05
CA ALA A 1131 8.31 11.88 -14.69
C ALA A 1131 8.26 12.80 -15.94
N GLU A 1132 7.29 13.70 -16.03
CA GLU A 1132 7.23 14.68 -17.13
C GLU A 1132 8.29 15.78 -16.96
N VAL A 1133 9.40 15.65 -17.70
CA VAL A 1133 10.51 16.62 -17.71
C VAL A 1133 10.29 17.68 -18.79
N GLN A 1134 10.05 18.93 -18.40
CA GLN A 1134 9.93 20.05 -19.34
C GLN A 1134 11.30 20.51 -19.86
N VAL A 1135 11.88 19.74 -20.79
CA VAL A 1135 13.24 19.95 -21.33
C VAL A 1135 13.45 21.36 -21.91
N GLY A 1136 12.45 21.91 -22.60
CA GLY A 1136 12.53 23.28 -23.15
C GLY A 1136 12.71 24.35 -22.07
N ASP A 1137 11.93 24.24 -20.98
CA ASP A 1137 12.03 25.11 -19.80
C ASP A 1137 13.39 24.98 -19.12
N MET A 1138 13.96 23.77 -19.04
CA MET A 1138 15.31 23.55 -18.49
C MET A 1138 16.39 24.17 -19.36
N ILE A 1139 16.32 24.04 -20.70
CA ILE A 1139 17.27 24.70 -21.60
C ILE A 1139 17.17 26.23 -21.46
N GLN A 1140 15.95 26.79 -21.39
CA GLN A 1140 15.73 28.23 -21.22
C GLN A 1140 16.21 28.78 -19.87
N LYS A 1141 16.14 27.99 -18.78
CA LYS A 1141 16.61 28.39 -17.45
C LYS A 1141 18.13 28.24 -17.30
N THR A 1142 18.73 27.25 -17.96
CA THR A 1142 20.17 26.95 -17.84
C THR A 1142 21.02 27.78 -18.80
N VAL A 1143 20.50 28.14 -19.98
CA VAL A 1143 21.16 29.01 -20.95
C VAL A 1143 20.56 30.40 -20.88
N ASN A 1144 21.31 31.38 -20.38
CA ASN A 1144 20.84 32.77 -20.33
C ASN A 1144 20.78 33.37 -21.75
N PHE A 1145 19.61 33.30 -22.37
CA PHE A 1145 19.40 33.76 -23.74
C PHE A 1145 19.86 35.21 -23.95
N ASP A 1146 19.62 36.13 -23.00
CA ASP A 1146 19.95 37.54 -23.18
C ASP A 1146 21.46 37.80 -23.30
N GLN A 1147 22.29 36.97 -22.64
CA GLN A 1147 23.75 37.05 -22.69
C GLN A 1147 24.35 36.50 -24.00
N LEU A 1148 23.59 35.74 -24.80
CA LEU A 1148 24.04 35.22 -26.09
C LEU A 1148 24.21 36.34 -27.13
N SER A 1149 25.25 36.26 -27.97
CA SER A 1149 25.38 37.12 -29.16
C SER A 1149 24.27 36.82 -30.17
N TYR A 1150 24.01 37.73 -31.12
CA TYR A 1150 22.99 37.54 -32.16
C TYR A 1150 23.12 36.20 -32.91
N LYS A 1151 24.36 35.75 -33.18
CA LYS A 1151 24.64 34.49 -33.87
C LYS A 1151 24.35 33.27 -32.98
N GLU A 1152 24.59 33.37 -31.68
CA GLU A 1152 24.27 32.33 -30.70
C GLU A 1152 22.77 32.29 -30.38
N LYS A 1153 22.06 33.42 -30.40
CA LYS A 1153 20.59 33.50 -30.32
C LYS A 1153 19.92 32.79 -31.50
N LEU A 1154 20.45 32.96 -32.71
CA LEU A 1154 20.01 32.18 -33.88
C LEU A 1154 20.32 30.69 -33.73
N ALA A 1155 21.50 30.33 -33.24
CA ALA A 1155 21.87 28.94 -32.98
C ALA A 1155 20.96 28.28 -31.92
N TYR A 1156 20.64 29.00 -30.84
CA TYR A 1156 19.71 28.58 -29.80
C TYR A 1156 18.31 28.30 -30.36
N ASN A 1157 17.75 29.25 -31.12
CA ASN A 1157 16.44 29.09 -31.73
C ASN A 1157 16.41 27.90 -32.71
N ASP A 1158 17.43 27.75 -33.56
CA ASP A 1158 17.59 26.57 -34.43
C ASP A 1158 17.56 25.24 -33.66
N VAL A 1159 18.22 25.15 -32.50
CA VAL A 1159 18.28 23.94 -31.67
C VAL A 1159 16.95 23.66 -30.98
N ILE A 1160 16.30 24.67 -30.38
CA ILE A 1160 14.98 24.53 -29.77
C ILE A 1160 13.93 24.11 -30.82
N THR A 1161 13.92 24.76 -31.98
CA THR A 1161 13.01 24.38 -33.09
C THR A 1161 13.27 22.96 -33.58
N TYR A 1162 14.54 22.55 -33.71
CA TYR A 1162 14.86 21.19 -34.14
C TYR A 1162 14.42 20.11 -33.12
N LEU A 1163 14.65 20.33 -31.83
CA LEU A 1163 14.19 19.41 -30.78
C LEU A 1163 12.66 19.33 -30.72
N ALA A 1164 11.95 20.46 -30.85
CA ALA A 1164 10.49 20.49 -30.91
C ALA A 1164 9.91 19.80 -32.17
N GLN A 1165 10.67 19.74 -33.27
CA GLN A 1165 10.29 19.05 -34.52
C GLN A 1165 10.65 17.56 -34.52
N ASN A 1166 11.53 17.10 -33.63
CA ASN A 1166 12.03 15.73 -33.57
C ASN A 1166 11.95 15.20 -32.11
N PRO A 1167 10.73 15.13 -31.51
CA PRO A 1167 10.57 14.78 -30.09
C PRO A 1167 11.02 13.34 -29.78
N ASN A 1168 11.06 12.46 -30.77
CA ASN A 1168 11.61 11.10 -30.65
C ASN A 1168 13.08 11.11 -30.20
N LEU A 1169 13.88 12.12 -30.58
CA LEU A 1169 15.26 12.33 -30.09
C LEU A 1169 15.34 12.60 -28.58
N LEU A 1170 14.20 12.79 -27.91
CA LEU A 1170 14.09 12.96 -26.45
C LEU A 1170 13.27 11.84 -25.78
N GLN A 1171 12.59 10.99 -26.54
CA GLN A 1171 11.67 9.95 -26.03
C GLN A 1171 12.33 8.56 -26.00
N ASP A 1172 13.06 8.18 -27.06
CA ASP A 1172 13.62 6.84 -27.22
C ASP A 1172 15.14 6.84 -26.97
N ASN A 1173 15.55 6.87 -25.70
CA ASN A 1173 16.96 7.08 -25.30
C ASN A 1173 17.42 6.20 -24.12
N GLU A 1174 17.41 4.88 -24.30
CA GLU A 1174 17.96 3.91 -23.33
C GLU A 1174 19.46 4.17 -23.03
N ASP A 1175 20.23 4.62 -24.03
CA ASP A 1175 21.64 5.01 -23.88
C ASP A 1175 21.89 6.22 -22.94
N PHE A 1176 20.85 6.97 -22.54
CA PHE A 1176 21.02 8.22 -21.78
C PHE A 1176 20.74 8.03 -20.29
N ASP A 1177 21.82 7.87 -19.51
CA ASP A 1177 21.81 7.85 -18.04
C ASP A 1177 21.25 9.16 -17.46
N PHE A 1178 19.92 9.19 -17.24
CA PHE A 1178 19.21 10.33 -16.62
C PHE A 1178 19.63 10.55 -15.17
N GLU A 1179 19.91 9.47 -14.43
CA GLU A 1179 20.10 9.50 -12.97
C GLU A 1179 21.38 10.18 -12.53
N LYS A 1180 22.44 10.08 -13.33
CA LYS A 1180 23.73 10.75 -13.15
C LYS A 1180 23.62 12.27 -13.03
N TYR A 1181 22.63 12.88 -13.67
CA TYR A 1181 22.52 14.34 -13.78
C TYR A 1181 21.66 14.95 -12.68
N LYS A 1182 22.17 15.00 -11.44
CA LYS A 1182 21.41 15.48 -10.26
C LYS A 1182 20.90 16.94 -10.31
N THR A 1183 21.28 17.76 -11.30
CA THR A 1183 20.79 19.15 -11.47
C THR A 1183 20.48 19.48 -12.93
N GLN A 1184 19.56 20.42 -13.17
CA GLN A 1184 19.06 20.80 -14.51
C GLN A 1184 20.18 21.28 -15.44
N GLY A 1185 21.16 22.02 -14.94
CA GLY A 1185 22.32 22.47 -15.71
C GLY A 1185 23.22 21.31 -16.17
N LYS A 1186 23.47 20.35 -15.27
CA LYS A 1186 24.20 19.11 -15.60
C LYS A 1186 23.43 18.26 -16.59
N PHE A 1187 22.11 18.16 -16.44
CA PHE A 1187 21.22 17.44 -17.34
C PHE A 1187 21.24 18.03 -18.75
N VAL A 1188 21.01 19.33 -18.91
CA VAL A 1188 21.03 19.99 -20.23
C VAL A 1188 22.40 19.88 -20.90
N LYS A 1189 23.49 20.03 -20.13
CA LYS A 1189 24.87 19.87 -20.63
C LYS A 1189 25.19 18.44 -21.04
N GLY A 1190 24.71 17.45 -20.27
CA GLY A 1190 24.79 16.02 -20.61
C GLY A 1190 24.01 15.70 -21.88
N LEU A 1191 22.75 16.12 -21.95
CA LEU A 1191 21.86 15.95 -23.10
C LEU A 1191 22.47 16.54 -24.37
N PHE A 1192 22.94 17.79 -24.33
CA PHE A 1192 23.63 18.41 -25.46
C PHE A 1192 24.90 17.67 -25.85
N THR A 1193 25.68 17.13 -24.91
CA THR A 1193 26.88 16.33 -25.20
C THR A 1193 26.52 15.01 -25.89
N TYR A 1194 25.48 14.33 -25.42
CA TYR A 1194 24.93 13.09 -25.99
C TYR A 1194 24.35 13.29 -27.40
N LEU A 1195 23.57 14.36 -27.61
CA LEU A 1195 23.04 14.75 -28.93
C LEU A 1195 24.16 15.05 -29.95
N LEU A 1196 25.34 15.50 -29.51
CA LEU A 1196 26.50 15.62 -30.41
C LEU A 1196 27.05 14.27 -30.89
N MET A 1197 26.78 13.18 -30.20
CA MET A 1197 27.24 11.82 -30.54
C MET A 1197 26.27 11.13 -31.50
N LYS A 1198 24.94 11.19 -31.26
CA LYS A 1198 23.89 10.56 -32.11
C LYS A 1198 24.02 10.90 -33.59
N SER A 1199 23.88 9.91 -34.47
CA SER A 1199 24.15 10.02 -35.91
C SER A 1199 23.04 10.75 -36.68
N GLU A 1200 21.79 10.71 -36.22
CA GLU A 1200 20.65 11.35 -36.90
C GLU A 1200 20.74 12.89 -36.90
N ILE A 1201 21.48 13.48 -35.96
CA ILE A 1201 21.52 14.92 -35.77
C ILE A 1201 22.44 15.58 -36.79
N ASN A 1202 21.84 16.37 -37.68
CA ASN A 1202 22.55 16.99 -38.79
C ASN A 1202 23.66 17.95 -38.35
N ASN A 1203 24.66 18.12 -39.21
CA ASN A 1203 25.87 18.89 -38.93
C ASN A 1203 25.61 20.39 -38.64
N LYS A 1204 24.51 20.99 -39.11
CA LYS A 1204 24.13 22.37 -38.75
C LYS A 1204 23.75 22.43 -37.27
N ILE A 1205 22.87 21.52 -36.83
CA ILE A 1205 22.43 21.45 -35.43
C ILE A 1205 23.59 21.06 -34.51
N LYS A 1206 24.44 20.09 -34.87
CA LYS A 1206 25.65 19.78 -34.07
C LYS A 1206 26.60 20.98 -33.94
N LYS A 1207 26.73 21.82 -34.96
CA LYS A 1207 27.50 23.07 -34.90
C LYS A 1207 26.84 24.12 -33.98
N ASN A 1208 25.52 24.23 -34.02
CA ASN A 1208 24.76 25.14 -33.16
C ASN A 1208 24.80 24.71 -31.68
N ILE A 1209 24.61 23.41 -31.39
CA ILE A 1209 24.74 22.86 -30.03
C ILE A 1209 26.14 23.18 -29.46
N LYS A 1210 27.22 22.98 -30.24
CA LYS A 1210 28.59 23.34 -29.82
C LYS A 1210 28.77 24.84 -29.53
N MET A 1211 27.99 25.74 -30.14
CA MET A 1211 28.01 27.17 -29.83
C MET A 1211 27.23 27.53 -28.55
N ILE A 1212 26.25 26.72 -28.14
CA ILE A 1212 25.42 26.97 -26.95
C ILE A 1212 26.00 26.28 -25.71
N LEU A 1213 26.66 25.14 -25.88
CA LEU A 1213 27.13 24.25 -24.80
C LEU A 1213 28.02 24.95 -23.75
N SER A 1214 28.80 25.96 -24.14
CA SER A 1214 29.62 26.77 -23.21
C SER A 1214 28.82 27.74 -22.35
N HIS A 1215 27.57 28.03 -22.73
CA HIS A 1215 26.65 28.95 -22.03
C HIS A 1215 25.62 28.22 -21.17
N VAL A 1216 25.66 26.88 -21.12
CA VAL A 1216 24.83 26.08 -20.19
C VAL A 1216 25.42 26.21 -18.79
N THR A 1217 24.72 26.93 -17.92
CA THR A 1217 25.13 27.11 -16.51
C THR A 1217 24.83 25.87 -15.69
N GLU A 1218 25.77 25.47 -14.82
CA GLU A 1218 25.59 24.42 -13.79
C GLU A 1218 25.30 25.01 -12.39
N ILE A 1219 25.23 26.34 -12.28
CA ILE A 1219 25.06 27.11 -11.05
C ILE A 1219 23.83 28.02 -11.14
N GLY A 1220 23.32 28.50 -10.00
CA GLY A 1220 22.10 29.32 -9.96
C GLY A 1220 20.90 28.53 -10.49
N ALA A 1221 20.27 29.02 -11.56
CA ALA A 1221 19.19 28.30 -12.24
C ALA A 1221 19.60 26.90 -12.74
N GLY A 1222 20.88 26.68 -13.04
CA GLY A 1222 21.42 25.35 -13.38
C GLY A 1222 21.73 24.43 -12.19
N ALA A 1223 21.72 24.95 -10.96
CA ALA A 1223 21.88 24.18 -9.74
C ALA A 1223 20.55 23.64 -9.18
N VAL A 1224 19.40 24.04 -9.75
CA VAL A 1224 18.10 23.47 -9.41
C VAL A 1224 18.17 21.95 -9.62
N ALA A 1225 17.74 21.18 -8.63
CA ALA A 1225 17.76 19.73 -8.69
C ALA A 1225 16.91 19.21 -9.86
N MET A 1226 17.29 18.05 -10.39
CA MET A 1226 16.31 17.25 -11.15
C MET A 1226 15.24 16.71 -10.19
N PRO A 1227 14.02 16.44 -10.67
CA PRO A 1227 13.04 15.70 -9.88
C PRO A 1227 13.64 14.35 -9.42
N ASN A 1228 13.62 14.07 -8.12
CA ASN A 1228 14.12 12.80 -7.60
C ASN A 1228 13.19 11.66 -8.04
N LEU A 1229 13.70 10.75 -8.87
CA LEU A 1229 13.02 9.50 -9.22
C LEU A 1229 12.99 8.52 -8.03
N PHE A 1230 14.05 8.53 -7.21
CA PHE A 1230 14.20 7.76 -5.96
C PHE A 1230 13.40 8.35 -4.77
N GLY A 1231 12.16 8.77 -5.01
CA GLY A 1231 11.32 9.47 -4.03
C GLY A 1231 9.93 8.84 -3.80
N PHE A 1232 9.73 7.63 -4.31
CA PHE A 1232 8.48 6.87 -4.31
C PHE A 1232 8.77 5.39 -4.02
#